data_AF-A0A4Q6ADY3-F1
#
_entry.id   AF-A0A4Q6ADY3-F1
#
_cell.length_a   1.000
_cell.length_b   1.000
_cell.length_c   1.000
_cell.angle_alpha   90.00
_cell.angle_beta   90.00
_cell.angle_gamma   90.00
#
_symmetry.space_group_name_H-M   'P 1'
#
loop_
_entity.id
_entity.type
_entity.pdbx_description
1 polymer ?
#
loop_
_entity_poly.entity_id
_entity_poly.type
_entity_poly.pdbx_seq_one_letter_code
_entity_poly.pdbx_strand_id
1 'polypeptide(L)'
;FQDIDLPVGNYTLELQWDDDFYSDNAGTGATNDLDFYLFDQLGIKRLFGFNRDNMQGDPFEIMPFRVDIATKAKLMIVRSSGSRNVHFKYILFRGDGVIDSQTPLNGTVIGQANAVNSIAVGAVRYDNTPAFGNMNPTVMSFSSRGGVKVNGVDRNKPDIVAPNGVNTTVDFGVVFNDGDQFPNFFGTSAAAPHAAAVAALILEAKKKYNSDSAFNVSQMRTLMQTTSVAVGGGDGINDKVGAGLVKADNALQSFANGSPLIDTFYLEDDTYTPGIQPVTVVVKAEYISPAARAIFSRDTIPVTFIDQNTLQVSLPAFVGNPPLTIYNPPLVNNGTDGGASDSMFLLSARLQNVIVKVNSASRKYGERNPTYVDTVTVDGQTLQQAGLTLAELGLDDIVHTSSATNESRVGLFYRRATSNVTDLTIPRSRELAELYNYNFVDGILAIEKMPVTVTPRDTTLVYGKAIKGRQMKFNYTYNTANIDPAFNTAFRDSLESLHKTPMSDKLILINSKQAVNGSIDAGDFINMAFMVTGQAEKNSKQAVNSKQAVNGTTFNDTTFYVPLSPESIFEYQVDSANGTLHNSKQAVNSKQAVNSNAAVNSKQAVNGAASVNGVGVVNSKQAVNSKQAVNSSSFNNESNENVLLVIDSTDVFGSLADSLSGFQAMNMVTGYEVGSWLIGPGVLISDNFDISYGIGHLDIVPETLVVKVVDTTAACGDNQPVY
;
A
#
# COMPACT_ATOMS: atom_id res chain seq x y z
N PHE A 1 35.86 13.41 -4.92
CA PHE A 1 34.69 13.78 -4.11
C PHE A 1 33.65 14.43 -5.00
N GLN A 2 32.38 14.24 -4.68
CA GLN A 2 31.23 14.92 -5.27
C GLN A 2 30.57 15.77 -4.19
N ASP A 3 30.30 17.04 -4.47
CA ASP A 3 29.60 17.94 -3.54
C ASP A 3 28.09 17.63 -3.52
N ILE A 4 27.51 17.65 -2.31
CA ILE A 4 26.08 17.44 -2.09
C ILE A 4 25.55 18.38 -1.01
N ASP A 5 24.45 19.06 -1.33
CA ASP A 5 23.69 19.91 -0.44
C ASP A 5 22.52 19.13 0.14
N LEU A 6 22.43 19.07 1.47
CA LEU A 6 21.48 18.23 2.20
C LEU A 6 20.65 19.08 3.18
N PRO A 7 19.44 19.50 2.79
CA PRO A 7 18.45 20.01 3.73
C PRO A 7 18.13 19.05 4.89
N VAL A 8 17.40 19.54 5.89
CA VAL A 8 16.87 18.67 6.96
C VAL A 8 15.90 17.67 6.35
N GLY A 9 16.07 16.38 6.65
CA GLY A 9 15.20 15.35 6.10
C GLY A 9 15.74 13.93 6.23
N ASN A 10 14.97 12.99 5.71
CA ASN A 10 15.35 11.58 5.59
C ASN A 10 15.77 11.30 4.15
N TYR A 11 16.94 10.69 4.00
CA TYR A 11 17.60 10.47 2.73
C TYR A 11 17.80 8.98 2.47
N THR A 12 17.81 8.63 1.18
CA THR A 12 18.24 7.31 0.71
C THR A 12 19.03 7.53 -0.57
N LEU A 13 20.33 7.30 -0.50
CA LEU A 13 21.23 7.37 -1.66
C LEU A 13 21.55 5.94 -2.11
N GLU A 14 21.39 5.67 -3.40
CA GLU A 14 21.71 4.39 -4.01
C GLU A 14 22.94 4.56 -4.91
N LEU A 15 23.92 3.67 -4.82
CA LEU A 15 25.02 3.52 -5.77
C LEU A 15 24.81 2.20 -6.53
N GLN A 16 24.97 2.20 -7.85
CA GLN A 16 24.93 0.98 -8.67
C GLN A 16 25.99 1.05 -9.77
N TRP A 17 26.51 -0.11 -10.16
CA TRP A 17 27.55 -0.21 -11.19
C TRP A 17 27.32 -1.34 -12.20
N ASP A 18 28.00 -1.23 -13.33
CA ASP A 18 27.90 -2.12 -14.48
C ASP A 18 28.68 -3.43 -14.23
N ASP A 19 28.05 -4.31 -13.48
CA ASP A 19 28.45 -5.68 -13.16
C ASP A 19 27.23 -6.62 -13.26
N ASP A 20 27.45 -7.94 -13.27
CA ASP A 20 26.36 -8.91 -13.35
C ASP A 20 25.58 -8.96 -12.03
N PHE A 21 24.26 -8.92 -12.10
CA PHE A 21 23.39 -9.16 -10.95
C PHE A 21 23.34 -10.66 -10.65
N TYR A 22 23.71 -11.06 -9.43
CA TYR A 22 23.52 -12.43 -8.96
C TYR A 22 22.05 -12.84 -9.02
N SER A 23 21.16 -11.93 -8.66
CA SER A 23 19.70 -12.14 -8.64
C SER A 23 19.06 -12.39 -10.00
N ASP A 24 19.73 -12.07 -11.11
CA ASP A 24 19.25 -12.32 -12.48
C ASP A 24 19.73 -13.68 -13.03
N ASN A 25 20.35 -14.54 -12.18
CA ASN A 25 20.99 -15.81 -12.57
C ASN A 25 22.02 -15.67 -13.72
N ALA A 26 22.56 -14.47 -13.93
CA ALA A 26 23.40 -14.13 -15.07
C ALA A 26 24.89 -14.55 -14.93
N GLY A 27 25.26 -15.24 -13.85
CA GLY A 27 26.64 -15.64 -13.60
C GLY A 27 26.96 -15.74 -12.11
N THR A 28 28.19 -15.40 -11.74
CA THR A 28 28.63 -15.38 -10.34
C THR A 28 28.22 -14.12 -9.58
N GLY A 29 27.62 -13.11 -10.23
CA GLY A 29 27.34 -11.80 -9.64
C GLY A 29 28.50 -10.80 -9.82
N ALA A 30 28.53 -9.76 -8.99
CA ALA A 30 29.50 -8.67 -9.11
C ALA A 30 30.95 -9.15 -8.94
N THR A 31 31.84 -8.56 -9.74
CA THR A 31 33.29 -8.82 -9.75
C THR A 31 34.11 -7.63 -9.22
N ASN A 32 33.43 -6.51 -8.97
CA ASN A 32 33.94 -5.32 -8.32
C ASN A 32 33.06 -5.00 -7.12
N ASP A 33 33.69 -4.42 -6.11
CA ASP A 33 33.07 -3.98 -4.87
C ASP A 33 33.30 -2.48 -4.73
N LEU A 34 32.22 -1.70 -4.85
CA LEU A 34 32.27 -0.25 -4.71
C LEU A 34 31.61 0.19 -3.41
N ASP A 35 32.37 0.89 -2.59
CA ASP A 35 31.87 1.51 -1.37
C ASP A 35 31.54 2.97 -1.61
N PHE A 36 30.68 3.52 -0.76
CA PHE A 36 30.45 4.96 -0.70
C PHE A 36 30.39 5.52 0.71
N TYR A 37 30.96 6.71 0.85
CA TYR A 37 31.16 7.39 2.13
C TYR A 37 30.76 8.86 2.01
N LEU A 38 30.10 9.37 3.05
CA LEU A 38 29.85 10.79 3.22
C LEU A 38 30.89 11.40 4.16
N PHE A 39 31.44 12.52 3.72
CA PHE A 39 32.40 13.34 4.43
C PHE A 39 31.82 14.72 4.71
N ASP A 40 32.41 15.42 5.68
CA ASP A 40 32.11 16.82 5.93
C ASP A 40 32.34 17.70 4.68
N GLN A 41 31.86 18.95 4.74
CA GLN A 41 32.01 19.91 3.64
C GLN A 41 33.48 20.15 3.23
N LEU A 42 34.45 19.90 4.11
CA LEU A 42 35.87 20.08 3.83
C LEU A 42 36.52 18.82 3.24
N GLY A 43 35.84 17.66 3.28
CA GLY A 43 36.39 16.37 2.87
C GLY A 43 37.41 15.79 3.85
N ILE A 44 37.45 16.28 5.09
CA ILE A 44 38.47 15.91 6.09
C ILE A 44 37.94 14.80 7.00
N LYS A 45 36.76 14.99 7.59
CA LYS A 45 36.15 14.02 8.48
C LYS A 45 35.14 13.15 7.72
N ARG A 46 35.35 11.83 7.74
CA ARG A 46 34.30 10.87 7.36
C ARG A 46 33.17 10.96 8.37
N LEU A 47 31.97 11.26 7.89
CA LEU A 47 30.76 11.28 8.70
C LEU A 47 30.29 9.83 8.93
N PHE A 48 30.04 9.11 7.84
CA PHE A 48 29.66 7.69 7.83
C PHE A 48 29.78 7.17 6.38
N GLY A 49 29.50 5.89 6.17
CA GLY A 49 29.40 5.29 4.84
C GLY A 49 28.96 3.85 4.91
N PHE A 50 28.81 3.25 3.74
CA PHE A 50 28.33 1.88 3.55
C PHE A 50 29.34 1.17 2.65
N ASN A 51 29.67 -0.06 3.04
CA ASN A 51 30.79 -0.84 2.52
C ASN A 51 30.51 -2.35 2.64
N ARG A 52 29.28 -2.74 2.29
CA ARG A 52 28.90 -4.15 2.25
C ARG A 52 29.71 -4.82 1.16
N ASP A 53 30.26 -5.99 1.45
CA ASP A 53 30.90 -6.80 0.42
C ASP A 53 29.87 -7.25 -0.63
N ASN A 54 29.98 -6.68 -1.83
CA ASN A 54 29.13 -7.01 -2.97
C ASN A 54 29.71 -8.12 -3.86
N MET A 55 30.89 -8.68 -3.55
CA MET A 55 31.50 -9.73 -4.36
C MET A 55 30.57 -10.93 -4.48
N GLN A 56 30.38 -11.39 -5.72
CA GLN A 56 29.44 -12.47 -6.07
C GLN A 56 27.96 -12.19 -5.75
N GLY A 57 27.63 -10.95 -5.37
CA GLY A 57 26.27 -10.48 -5.11
C GLY A 57 25.74 -9.56 -6.21
N ASP A 58 24.76 -8.75 -5.87
CA ASP A 58 24.24 -7.70 -6.76
C ASP A 58 25.08 -6.41 -6.65
N PRO A 59 25.38 -5.72 -7.77
CA PRO A 59 26.29 -4.57 -7.84
C PRO A 59 25.60 -3.24 -7.47
N PHE A 60 25.08 -3.17 -6.25
CA PHE A 60 24.51 -1.95 -5.71
C PHE A 60 24.72 -1.82 -4.20
N GLU A 61 24.70 -0.57 -3.75
CA GLU A 61 24.77 -0.16 -2.36
C GLU A 61 23.71 0.89 -2.02
N ILE A 62 23.20 0.87 -0.78
CA ILE A 62 22.16 1.80 -0.31
C ILE A 62 22.60 2.44 1.00
N MET A 63 22.56 3.76 1.05
CA MET A 63 22.90 4.58 2.19
C MET A 63 21.67 5.39 2.64
N PRO A 64 20.86 4.85 3.57
CA PRO A 64 19.85 5.62 4.27
C PRO A 64 20.49 6.45 5.39
N PHE A 65 20.06 7.69 5.55
CA PHE A 65 20.50 8.56 6.65
C PHE A 65 19.49 9.67 6.93
N ARG A 66 19.60 10.28 8.10
CA ARG A 66 18.84 11.47 8.48
C ARG A 66 19.76 12.66 8.63
N VAL A 67 19.28 13.82 8.21
CA VAL A 67 19.94 15.11 8.36
C VAL A 67 19.10 15.94 9.31
N ASP A 68 19.62 16.16 10.51
CA ASP A 68 18.92 16.94 11.54
C ASP A 68 19.13 18.44 11.39
N ILE A 69 20.24 18.84 10.78
CA ILE A 69 20.60 20.23 10.50
C ILE A 69 21.07 20.28 9.05
N ALA A 70 20.50 21.19 8.26
CA ALA A 70 20.87 21.38 6.87
C ALA A 70 22.39 21.56 6.76
N THR A 71 23.03 20.75 5.91
CA THR A 71 24.49 20.67 5.81
C THR A 71 24.94 20.49 4.37
N LYS A 72 26.14 20.96 4.08
CA LYS A 72 26.88 20.55 2.87
C LYS A 72 27.79 19.37 3.22
N ALA A 73 27.91 18.43 2.31
CA ALA A 73 28.74 17.24 2.49
C ALA A 73 29.48 16.88 1.19
N LYS A 74 30.42 15.94 1.30
CA LYS A 74 31.13 15.38 0.15
C LYS A 74 30.91 13.87 0.07
N LEU A 75 30.44 13.38 -1.08
CA LEU A 75 30.37 11.97 -1.40
C LEU A 75 31.71 11.48 -1.96
N MET A 76 32.23 10.38 -1.41
CA MET A 76 33.38 9.64 -1.92
C MET A 76 32.92 8.24 -2.33
N ILE A 77 33.34 7.79 -3.50
CA ILE A 77 33.17 6.40 -3.95
C ILE A 77 34.56 5.78 -4.06
N VAL A 78 34.72 4.58 -3.51
CA VAL A 78 35.99 3.84 -3.47
C VAL A 78 35.75 2.46 -4.06
N ARG A 79 36.71 1.94 -4.81
CA ARG A 79 36.73 0.52 -5.17
C ARG A 79 37.44 -0.24 -4.06
N SER A 80 36.68 -1.00 -3.28
CA SER A 80 37.17 -1.87 -2.20
C SER A 80 37.83 -3.12 -2.78
N SER A 81 37.23 -3.72 -3.82
CA SER A 81 37.70 -4.93 -4.48
C SER A 81 37.44 -4.92 -6.00
N GLY A 82 38.14 -5.79 -6.72
CA GLY A 82 38.10 -5.90 -8.18
C GLY A 82 39.05 -4.92 -8.90
N SER A 83 39.35 -5.22 -10.16
CA SER A 83 40.27 -4.42 -11.00
C SER A 83 39.62 -3.90 -12.28
N ARG A 84 38.39 -4.31 -12.60
CA ARG A 84 37.70 -3.91 -13.82
C ARG A 84 37.17 -2.49 -13.67
N ASN A 85 37.38 -1.66 -14.69
CA ASN A 85 36.73 -0.36 -14.74
C ASN A 85 35.25 -0.57 -15.08
N VAL A 86 34.38 -0.04 -14.23
CA VAL A 86 32.93 -0.14 -14.36
C VAL A 86 32.34 1.25 -14.48
N HIS A 87 31.28 1.39 -15.27
CA HIS A 87 30.41 2.55 -15.20
C HIS A 87 29.55 2.43 -13.95
N PHE A 88 29.38 3.53 -13.23
CA PHE A 88 28.52 3.57 -12.04
C PHE A 88 27.69 4.84 -12.05
N LYS A 89 26.57 4.80 -11.34
CA LYS A 89 25.74 5.96 -11.05
C LYS A 89 25.28 5.92 -9.60
N TYR A 90 25.05 7.10 -9.05
CA TYR A 90 24.45 7.26 -7.73
C TYR A 90 23.24 8.18 -7.82
N ILE A 91 22.18 7.81 -7.12
CA ILE A 91 20.85 8.42 -7.23
C ILE A 91 20.34 8.72 -5.83
N LEU A 92 19.85 9.94 -5.64
CA LEU A 92 19.11 10.31 -4.44
C LEU A 92 17.66 9.82 -4.63
N PHE A 93 17.35 8.67 -4.04
CA PHE A 93 16.06 8.00 -4.17
C PHE A 93 14.99 8.59 -3.23
N ARG A 94 15.43 9.16 -2.11
CA ARG A 94 14.60 9.88 -1.14
C ARG A 94 15.33 11.12 -0.61
N GLY A 95 14.58 12.19 -0.39
CA GLY A 95 15.03 13.45 0.20
C GLY A 95 15.12 14.58 -0.82
N ASP A 96 15.29 15.81 -0.33
CA ASP A 96 15.32 17.03 -1.17
C ASP A 96 16.75 17.53 -1.39
N GLY A 97 17.69 16.60 -1.49
CA GLY A 97 19.12 16.89 -1.59
C GLY A 97 19.50 17.24 -3.01
N VAL A 98 20.49 18.11 -3.15
CA VAL A 98 21.00 18.56 -4.45
C VAL A 98 22.42 18.04 -4.60
N ILE A 99 22.64 17.24 -5.64
CA ILE A 99 23.99 16.81 -6.04
C ILE A 99 24.53 17.89 -6.98
N ASP A 100 25.58 18.60 -6.55
CA ASP A 100 26.21 19.68 -7.32
C ASP A 100 27.02 19.09 -8.49
N SER A 101 26.36 18.68 -9.58
CA SER A 101 27.05 18.03 -10.70
C SER A 101 27.70 19.03 -11.67
N GLN A 102 28.91 18.73 -12.12
CA GLN A 102 29.52 19.35 -13.33
C GLN A 102 29.24 18.53 -14.61
N THR A 103 28.48 17.43 -14.50
CA THR A 103 28.18 16.50 -15.59
C THR A 103 26.67 16.34 -15.72
N PRO A 104 26.11 16.30 -16.95
CA PRO A 104 24.67 16.10 -17.13
C PRO A 104 24.19 14.82 -16.43
N LEU A 105 23.02 14.90 -15.80
CA LEU A 105 22.38 13.79 -15.10
C LEU A 105 22.06 12.66 -16.11
N ASN A 106 22.78 11.55 -16.01
CA ASN A 106 22.57 10.35 -16.84
C ASN A 106 21.53 9.45 -16.15
N GLY A 107 20.30 9.44 -16.67
CA GLY A 107 19.15 8.59 -16.34
C GLY A 107 18.97 7.99 -14.94
N THR A 108 17.84 8.32 -14.30
CA THR A 108 17.39 7.85 -12.99
C THR A 108 16.35 6.72 -13.04
N VAL A 109 16.05 6.16 -14.21
CA VAL A 109 15.32 4.88 -14.35
C VAL A 109 16.26 3.71 -14.03
N ILE A 110 15.79 2.75 -13.23
CA ILE A 110 16.58 1.61 -12.73
C ILE A 110 15.79 0.30 -12.76
N GLY A 111 16.51 -0.82 -12.62
CA GLY A 111 15.94 -2.15 -12.36
C GLY A 111 14.84 -2.57 -13.35
N GLN A 112 13.74 -3.12 -12.83
CA GLN A 112 12.61 -3.64 -13.60
C GLN A 112 11.96 -2.59 -14.53
N ALA A 113 11.98 -1.31 -14.15
CA ALA A 113 11.47 -0.24 -15.00
C ALA A 113 12.35 -0.03 -16.25
N ASN A 114 13.64 -0.38 -16.20
CA ASN A 114 14.52 -0.33 -17.37
C ASN A 114 14.51 -1.63 -18.21
N ALA A 115 13.68 -2.63 -17.87
CA ALA A 115 13.61 -3.88 -18.63
C ALA A 115 12.97 -3.70 -20.02
N VAL A 116 13.42 -4.51 -21.00
CA VAL A 116 12.90 -4.45 -22.39
C VAL A 116 11.41 -4.82 -22.48
N ASN A 117 10.93 -5.70 -21.60
CA ASN A 117 9.55 -6.21 -21.60
C ASN A 117 8.66 -5.55 -20.52
N SER A 118 9.09 -4.44 -19.93
CA SER A 118 8.23 -3.63 -19.06
C SER A 118 7.63 -2.43 -19.80
N ILE A 119 6.54 -1.88 -19.28
CA ILE A 119 6.04 -0.54 -19.61
C ILE A 119 6.32 0.33 -18.38
N ALA A 120 7.33 1.18 -18.48
CA ALA A 120 7.73 2.13 -17.46
C ALA A 120 6.92 3.42 -17.60
N VAL A 121 6.47 3.92 -16.46
CA VAL A 121 5.48 5.00 -16.41
C VAL A 121 6.05 6.13 -15.57
N GLY A 122 6.27 7.29 -16.19
CA GLY A 122 6.56 8.54 -15.49
C GLY A 122 5.28 9.21 -14.99
N ALA A 123 5.42 10.35 -14.30
CA ALA A 123 4.30 10.98 -13.59
C ALA A 123 4.01 12.41 -14.07
N VAL A 124 2.73 12.71 -14.30
CA VAL A 124 2.17 14.07 -14.48
C VAL A 124 1.11 14.27 -13.40
N ARG A 125 1.02 15.45 -12.76
CA ARG A 125 0.00 15.69 -11.72
C ARG A 125 -1.39 15.71 -12.36
N TYR A 126 -2.40 15.13 -11.73
CA TYR A 126 -3.74 14.97 -12.33
C TYR A 126 -4.37 16.30 -12.76
N ASP A 127 -4.27 17.33 -11.93
CA ASP A 127 -4.73 18.71 -12.18
C ASP A 127 -3.88 19.47 -13.21
N ASN A 128 -2.72 18.92 -13.60
CA ASN A 128 -1.83 19.46 -14.61
C ASN A 128 -2.02 18.79 -15.97
N THR A 129 -3.20 18.22 -16.23
CA THR A 129 -3.53 17.53 -17.48
C THR A 129 -4.55 18.31 -18.32
N PRO A 130 -4.73 17.97 -19.62
CA PRO A 130 -5.73 18.63 -20.47
C PRO A 130 -7.15 18.60 -19.90
N ALA A 131 -7.52 17.54 -19.17
CA ALA A 131 -8.83 17.43 -18.52
C ALA A 131 -9.10 18.52 -17.46
N PHE A 132 -8.05 19.18 -16.96
CA PHE A 132 -8.12 20.27 -16.00
C PHE A 132 -7.72 21.63 -16.63
N GLY A 133 -7.81 21.72 -17.96
CA GLY A 133 -7.57 22.97 -18.70
C GLY A 133 -6.11 23.26 -19.04
N ASN A 134 -5.15 22.41 -18.66
CA ASN A 134 -3.76 22.55 -19.09
C ASN A 134 -3.45 21.72 -20.35
N MET A 135 -3.46 22.38 -21.51
CA MET A 135 -3.13 21.77 -22.80
C MET A 135 -1.63 21.47 -22.99
N ASN A 136 -0.76 22.01 -22.15
CA ASN A 136 0.68 21.78 -22.16
C ASN A 136 1.12 21.19 -20.81
N PRO A 137 0.75 19.93 -20.50
CA PRO A 137 1.12 19.28 -19.26
C PRO A 137 2.64 19.23 -19.10
N THR A 138 3.11 19.26 -17.85
CA THR A 138 4.52 19.10 -17.50
C THR A 138 4.72 17.89 -16.60
N VAL A 139 5.85 17.21 -16.79
CA VAL A 139 6.22 16.04 -15.98
C VAL A 139 6.66 16.48 -14.58
N MET A 140 6.36 15.65 -13.57
CA MET A 140 6.79 15.88 -12.19
C MET A 140 8.31 15.90 -12.08
N SER A 141 8.85 16.78 -11.23
CA SER A 141 10.30 16.92 -11.01
C SER A 141 10.96 15.62 -10.51
N PHE A 142 10.24 14.84 -9.68
CA PHE A 142 10.70 13.56 -9.16
C PHE A 142 10.58 12.40 -10.17
N SER A 143 9.90 12.60 -11.31
CA SER A 143 9.70 11.50 -12.27
C SER A 143 11.04 11.09 -12.85
N SER A 144 11.40 9.81 -12.67
CA SER A 144 12.66 9.27 -13.16
C SER A 144 12.81 9.43 -14.68
N ARG A 145 14.05 9.69 -15.12
CA ARG A 145 14.41 9.90 -16.53
C ARG A 145 15.21 8.71 -17.07
N GLY A 146 15.02 8.33 -18.32
CA GLY A 146 15.82 7.28 -18.96
C GLY A 146 17.16 7.80 -19.50
N GLY A 147 17.64 7.18 -20.58
CA GLY A 147 18.93 7.50 -21.21
C GLY A 147 20.11 6.64 -20.72
N VAL A 148 19.89 5.78 -19.70
CA VAL A 148 20.87 4.74 -19.34
C VAL A 148 20.73 3.56 -20.29
N LYS A 149 21.77 3.35 -21.09
CA LYS A 149 21.89 2.19 -21.98
C LYS A 149 22.13 0.93 -21.17
N VAL A 150 21.43 -0.14 -21.50
CA VAL A 150 21.66 -1.48 -20.94
C VAL A 150 22.25 -2.35 -22.04
N ASN A 151 23.44 -2.90 -21.82
CA ASN A 151 24.21 -3.63 -22.84
C ASN A 151 24.40 -2.82 -24.13
N GLY A 152 24.65 -1.51 -23.99
CA GLY A 152 24.83 -0.58 -25.11
C GLY A 152 23.54 -0.16 -25.83
N VAL A 153 22.37 -0.69 -25.43
CA VAL A 153 21.07 -0.37 -26.04
C VAL A 153 20.31 0.62 -25.18
N ASP A 154 19.91 1.75 -25.79
CA ASP A 154 18.90 2.62 -25.18
C ASP A 154 17.52 2.01 -25.38
N ARG A 155 16.79 1.84 -24.27
CA ARG A 155 15.44 1.25 -24.26
C ARG A 155 14.35 2.31 -24.29
N ASN A 156 14.71 3.60 -24.43
CA ASN A 156 13.81 4.74 -24.54
C ASN A 156 12.77 4.77 -23.41
N LYS A 157 13.26 4.70 -22.16
CA LYS A 157 12.43 4.78 -20.96
C LYS A 157 12.29 6.23 -20.45
N PRO A 158 11.22 6.58 -19.70
CA PRO A 158 10.00 5.78 -19.53
C PRO A 158 9.27 5.60 -20.87
N ASP A 159 8.37 4.63 -21.00
CA ASP A 159 7.65 4.42 -22.26
C ASP A 159 6.57 5.49 -22.46
N ILE A 160 5.93 5.91 -21.36
CA ILE A 160 4.80 6.84 -21.27
C ILE A 160 4.81 7.55 -19.90
N VAL A 161 3.93 8.54 -19.73
CA VAL A 161 3.59 9.10 -18.41
C VAL A 161 2.09 8.98 -18.15
N ALA A 162 1.71 9.00 -16.87
CA ALA A 162 0.32 8.92 -16.43
C ALA A 162 0.04 9.84 -15.22
N PRO A 163 -1.25 10.11 -14.91
CA PRO A 163 -1.64 10.94 -13.77
C PRO A 163 -1.14 10.41 -12.42
N ASN A 164 -0.73 11.32 -11.53
CA ASN A 164 -0.41 11.06 -10.12
C ASN A 164 -1.02 12.17 -9.24
N GLY A 165 -0.98 11.98 -7.91
CA GLY A 165 -1.62 12.91 -6.96
C GLY A 165 -3.13 12.71 -6.88
N VAL A 166 -3.59 11.53 -7.25
CA VAL A 166 -5.00 11.16 -7.37
C VAL A 166 -5.59 10.69 -6.04
N ASN A 167 -6.90 10.74 -5.92
CA ASN A 167 -7.61 10.23 -4.75
C ASN A 167 -7.41 8.72 -4.57
N THR A 168 -7.33 8.33 -3.31
CA THR A 168 -7.24 6.94 -2.85
C THR A 168 -8.14 6.76 -1.64
N THR A 169 -8.49 5.52 -1.33
CA THR A 169 -9.26 5.19 -0.12
C THR A 169 -8.36 5.03 1.11
N VAL A 170 -7.04 4.94 0.91
CA VAL A 170 -6.02 4.74 1.95
C VAL A 170 -5.22 6.02 2.15
N ASP A 171 -5.12 6.49 3.39
CA ASP A 171 -4.29 7.64 3.74
C ASP A 171 -2.81 7.24 3.86
N PHE A 172 -1.97 7.87 3.04
CA PHE A 172 -0.52 7.68 3.02
C PHE A 172 0.24 8.77 3.80
N GLY A 173 -0.47 9.62 4.56
CA GLY A 173 0.10 10.68 5.39
C GLY A 173 0.57 11.90 4.58
N VAL A 174 0.03 12.09 3.38
CA VAL A 174 0.35 13.25 2.54
C VAL A 174 -0.62 14.39 2.86
N VAL A 175 -0.08 15.55 3.22
CA VAL A 175 -0.88 16.76 3.44
C VAL A 175 -1.06 17.48 2.11
N PHE A 176 -2.19 17.24 1.46
CA PHE A 176 -2.63 17.94 0.26
C PHE A 176 -4.14 18.16 0.37
N ASN A 177 -4.61 19.33 -0.07
CA ASN A 177 -6.02 19.67 -0.04
C ASN A 177 -6.41 20.19 -1.42
N ASP A 178 -7.13 19.38 -2.17
CA ASP A 178 -7.71 19.70 -3.47
C ASP A 178 -9.21 20.02 -3.41
N GLY A 179 -9.76 20.18 -2.19
CA GLY A 179 -11.14 20.58 -1.96
C GLY A 179 -12.10 19.42 -1.70
N ASP A 180 -11.62 18.17 -1.70
CA ASP A 180 -12.41 17.02 -1.24
C ASP A 180 -11.83 16.38 0.04
N GLN A 181 -12.45 15.28 0.48
CA GLN A 181 -12.11 14.60 1.74
C GLN A 181 -11.25 13.34 1.54
N PHE A 182 -10.98 12.95 0.30
CA PHE A 182 -10.21 11.74 0.01
C PHE A 182 -8.71 12.03 0.10
N PRO A 183 -7.93 11.13 0.72
CA PRO A 183 -6.48 11.26 0.69
C PRO A 183 -5.95 11.09 -0.73
N ASN A 184 -4.84 11.76 -1.04
CA ASN A 184 -4.18 11.65 -2.34
C ASN A 184 -2.93 10.78 -2.27
N PHE A 185 -2.64 10.07 -3.36
CA PHE A 185 -1.42 9.29 -3.53
C PHE A 185 -0.56 9.84 -4.67
N PHE A 186 0.71 10.15 -4.37
CA PHE A 186 1.65 10.81 -5.27
C PHE A 186 2.78 9.88 -5.70
N GLY A 187 3.46 10.25 -6.78
CA GLY A 187 4.64 9.54 -7.27
C GLY A 187 4.39 8.75 -8.55
N THR A 188 5.47 8.25 -9.15
CA THR A 188 5.38 7.28 -10.25
C THR A 188 4.69 5.97 -9.80
N SER A 189 4.72 5.67 -8.50
CA SER A 189 3.93 4.61 -7.87
C SER A 189 2.41 4.81 -7.98
N ALA A 190 1.93 6.06 -8.07
CA ALA A 190 0.52 6.35 -8.34
C ALA A 190 0.23 6.37 -9.86
N ALA A 191 1.19 6.81 -10.67
CA ALA A 191 1.05 6.85 -12.13
C ALA A 191 1.01 5.46 -12.79
N ALA A 192 1.86 4.52 -12.34
CA ALA A 192 1.91 3.17 -12.87
C ALA A 192 0.55 2.42 -12.84
N PRO A 193 -0.19 2.37 -11.71
CA PRO A 193 -1.51 1.74 -11.69
C PRO A 193 -2.55 2.48 -12.53
N HIS A 194 -2.41 3.80 -12.76
CA HIS A 194 -3.29 4.52 -13.70
C HIS A 194 -3.08 4.03 -15.15
N ALA A 195 -1.82 3.95 -15.60
CA ALA A 195 -1.51 3.38 -16.90
C ALA A 195 -1.95 1.90 -17.02
N ALA A 196 -1.80 1.12 -15.94
CA ALA A 196 -2.27 -0.27 -15.90
C ALA A 196 -3.80 -0.37 -16.01
N ALA A 197 -4.55 0.53 -15.37
CA ALA A 197 -6.01 0.60 -15.50
C ALA A 197 -6.42 0.93 -16.93
N VAL A 198 -5.73 1.86 -17.60
CA VAL A 198 -5.95 2.13 -19.03
C VAL A 198 -5.71 0.88 -19.87
N ALA A 199 -4.60 0.16 -19.65
CA ALA A 199 -4.32 -1.08 -20.35
C ALA A 199 -5.40 -2.15 -20.10
N ALA A 200 -5.92 -2.25 -18.87
CA ALA A 200 -7.01 -3.18 -18.53
C ALA A 200 -8.31 -2.84 -19.27
N LEU A 201 -8.70 -1.56 -19.32
CA LEU A 201 -9.87 -1.10 -20.07
C LEU A 201 -9.72 -1.36 -21.58
N ILE A 202 -8.52 -1.15 -22.13
CA ILE A 202 -8.23 -1.47 -23.53
C ILE A 202 -8.37 -2.98 -23.79
N LEU A 203 -7.89 -3.85 -22.87
CA LEU A 203 -8.04 -5.29 -22.99
C LEU A 203 -9.51 -5.73 -22.92
N GLU A 204 -10.29 -5.15 -22.02
CA GLU A 204 -11.73 -5.39 -21.93
C GLU A 204 -12.46 -4.95 -23.21
N ALA A 205 -12.19 -3.74 -23.69
CA ALA A 205 -12.75 -3.23 -24.93
C ALA A 205 -12.36 -4.08 -26.14
N LYS A 206 -11.10 -4.50 -26.23
CA LYS A 206 -10.63 -5.38 -27.30
C LYS A 206 -11.39 -6.72 -27.29
N LYS A 207 -11.62 -7.28 -26.11
CA LYS A 207 -12.44 -8.49 -25.93
C LYS A 207 -13.90 -8.27 -26.32
N LYS A 208 -14.47 -7.12 -25.98
CA LYS A 208 -15.87 -6.77 -26.30
C LYS A 208 -16.09 -6.54 -27.80
N TYR A 209 -15.15 -5.84 -28.45
CA TYR A 209 -15.33 -5.32 -29.81
C TYR A 209 -14.59 -6.11 -30.90
N ASN A 210 -13.62 -6.96 -30.58
CA ASN A 210 -12.74 -7.53 -31.61
C ASN A 210 -12.22 -8.95 -31.24
N SER A 211 -13.20 -9.84 -31.06
CA SER A 211 -13.26 -11.13 -30.34
C SER A 211 -12.08 -12.10 -30.27
N ASP A 212 -10.91 -11.91 -30.92
CA ASP A 212 -10.00 -13.04 -31.16
C ASP A 212 -8.51 -12.90 -30.80
N SER A 213 -8.02 -11.80 -30.22
CA SER A 213 -6.69 -11.80 -29.58
C SER A 213 -6.50 -10.63 -28.61
N ALA A 214 -6.13 -10.93 -27.35
CA ALA A 214 -5.65 -9.93 -26.41
C ALA A 214 -4.32 -9.32 -26.90
N PHE A 215 -4.09 -8.04 -26.61
CA PHE A 215 -2.81 -7.41 -26.90
C PHE A 215 -1.70 -8.07 -26.07
N ASN A 216 -0.60 -8.46 -26.72
CA ASN A 216 0.64 -8.76 -26.01
C ASN A 216 1.31 -7.46 -25.53
N VAL A 217 2.35 -7.59 -24.69
CA VAL A 217 3.03 -6.43 -24.06
C VAL A 217 3.57 -5.44 -25.11
N SER A 218 4.14 -5.94 -26.21
CA SER A 218 4.68 -5.07 -27.27
C SER A 218 3.57 -4.29 -27.96
N GLN A 219 2.46 -4.97 -28.31
CA GLN A 219 1.31 -4.33 -28.94
C GLN A 219 0.64 -3.30 -28.02
N MET A 220 0.48 -3.61 -26.74
CA MET A 220 -0.07 -2.68 -25.75
C MET A 220 0.83 -1.45 -25.60
N ARG A 221 2.15 -1.65 -25.48
CA ARG A 221 3.12 -0.56 -25.41
C ARG A 221 3.02 0.33 -26.65
N THR A 222 3.07 -0.26 -27.85
CA THR A 222 2.98 0.51 -29.10
C THR A 222 1.68 1.28 -29.17
N LEU A 223 0.54 0.66 -28.86
CA LEU A 223 -0.76 1.33 -28.86
C LEU A 223 -0.77 2.53 -27.91
N MET A 224 -0.35 2.35 -26.66
CA MET A 224 -0.29 3.43 -25.68
C MET A 224 0.69 4.54 -26.10
N GLN A 225 1.83 4.18 -26.70
CA GLN A 225 2.81 5.17 -27.18
C GLN A 225 2.26 5.99 -28.35
N THR A 226 1.66 5.36 -29.36
CA THR A 226 1.18 6.05 -30.56
C THR A 226 -0.09 6.87 -30.34
N THR A 227 -0.78 6.66 -29.21
CA THR A 227 -2.03 7.36 -28.87
C THR A 227 -1.89 8.33 -27.69
N SER A 228 -0.69 8.41 -27.10
CA SER A 228 -0.36 9.39 -26.06
C SER A 228 -0.35 10.81 -26.60
N VAL A 229 -0.62 11.78 -25.73
CA VAL A 229 -0.54 13.21 -26.05
C VAL A 229 0.76 13.81 -25.53
N ALA A 230 1.27 14.81 -26.24
CA ALA A 230 2.55 15.45 -25.92
C ALA A 230 2.58 16.05 -24.50
N VAL A 231 3.76 16.02 -23.88
CA VAL A 231 4.03 16.58 -22.54
C VAL A 231 5.27 17.45 -22.64
N GLY A 232 5.20 18.69 -22.15
CA GLY A 232 6.32 19.64 -22.18
C GLY A 232 6.55 20.33 -23.53
N GLY A 233 5.56 20.34 -24.43
CA GLY A 233 5.58 21.10 -25.68
C GLY A 233 6.46 20.53 -26.80
N GLY A 234 6.89 19.26 -26.69
CA GLY A 234 7.63 18.55 -27.73
C GLY A 234 6.97 17.23 -28.11
N ASP A 235 7.03 16.90 -29.39
CA ASP A 235 6.54 15.64 -29.93
C ASP A 235 7.63 14.55 -29.92
N GLY A 236 7.22 13.30 -29.78
CA GLY A 236 8.10 12.13 -29.92
C GLY A 236 8.69 11.59 -28.61
N ILE A 237 9.29 10.41 -28.73
CA ILE A 237 9.80 9.65 -27.59
C ILE A 237 11.10 10.28 -27.05
N ASN A 238 11.13 10.60 -25.76
CA ASN A 238 12.33 11.09 -25.08
C ASN A 238 12.48 10.51 -23.67
N ASP A 239 13.65 10.75 -23.08
CA ASP A 239 14.05 10.23 -21.77
C ASP A 239 13.29 10.82 -20.57
N LYS A 240 12.47 11.86 -20.76
CA LYS A 240 11.73 12.55 -19.69
C LYS A 240 10.31 12.06 -19.57
N VAL A 241 9.63 11.91 -20.72
CA VAL A 241 8.18 11.65 -20.78
C VAL A 241 7.82 10.44 -21.64
N GLY A 242 8.81 9.74 -22.20
CA GLY A 242 8.53 8.70 -23.17
C GLY A 242 7.76 9.25 -24.35
N ALA A 243 6.72 8.55 -24.78
CA ALA A 243 5.81 8.99 -25.83
C ALA A 243 4.79 10.06 -25.38
N GLY A 244 4.74 10.41 -24.10
CA GLY A 244 3.80 11.39 -23.56
C GLY A 244 2.74 10.80 -22.63
N LEU A 245 1.69 11.59 -22.37
CA LEU A 245 0.62 11.27 -21.44
C LEU A 245 -0.36 10.27 -22.07
N VAL A 246 -0.55 9.15 -21.40
CA VAL A 246 -1.49 8.11 -21.84
C VAL A 246 -2.93 8.65 -21.93
N LYS A 247 -3.62 8.30 -23.02
CA LYS A 247 -5.02 8.67 -23.28
C LYS A 247 -5.82 7.44 -23.70
N ALA A 248 -6.70 6.98 -22.80
CA ALA A 248 -7.49 5.76 -23.00
C ALA A 248 -8.44 5.86 -24.19
N ASP A 249 -9.14 7.00 -24.30
CA ASP A 249 -10.03 7.36 -25.39
C ASP A 249 -9.34 7.35 -26.76
N ASN A 250 -8.15 7.92 -26.87
CA ASN A 250 -7.37 7.87 -28.12
C ASN A 250 -6.99 6.43 -28.50
N ALA A 251 -6.57 5.63 -27.52
CA ALA A 251 -6.23 4.22 -27.74
C ALA A 251 -7.43 3.39 -28.20
N LEU A 252 -8.61 3.62 -27.61
CA LEU A 252 -9.85 2.94 -27.98
C LEU A 252 -10.33 3.32 -29.39
N GLN A 253 -10.23 4.61 -29.74
CA GLN A 253 -10.60 5.11 -31.07
C GLN A 253 -9.78 4.50 -32.22
N SER A 254 -8.62 3.89 -31.93
CA SER A 254 -7.82 3.22 -32.96
C SER A 254 -8.44 1.90 -33.44
N PHE A 255 -9.44 1.35 -32.75
CA PHE A 255 -10.06 0.06 -33.09
C PHE A 255 -11.56 -0.06 -32.76
N ALA A 256 -12.18 0.98 -32.21
CA ALA A 256 -13.62 1.05 -31.93
C ALA A 256 -14.12 2.49 -32.06
N ASN A 257 -15.40 2.68 -32.37
CA ASN A 257 -16.07 3.98 -32.33
C ASN A 257 -16.76 4.21 -30.98
N GLY A 258 -16.62 5.41 -30.44
CA GLY A 258 -17.43 5.87 -29.30
C GLY A 258 -18.77 6.47 -29.74
N SER A 259 -19.70 6.61 -28.81
CA SER A 259 -20.83 7.54 -29.00
C SER A 259 -20.32 8.98 -28.87
N PRO A 260 -20.81 9.95 -29.69
CA PRO A 260 -20.39 11.34 -29.55
C PRO A 260 -20.79 11.92 -28.20
N LEU A 261 -19.91 12.71 -27.58
CA LEU A 261 -20.17 13.43 -26.33
C LEU A 261 -20.41 14.90 -26.64
N ILE A 262 -21.64 15.39 -26.54
CA ILE A 262 -21.96 16.78 -26.89
C ILE A 262 -21.39 17.73 -25.83
N ASP A 263 -20.54 18.67 -26.25
CA ASP A 263 -20.07 19.78 -25.41
C ASP A 263 -21.04 20.96 -25.47
N THR A 264 -21.38 21.38 -26.69
CA THR A 264 -22.26 22.52 -26.92
C THR A 264 -22.84 22.51 -28.33
N PHE A 265 -23.92 23.23 -28.56
CA PHE A 265 -24.48 23.46 -29.88
C PHE A 265 -25.09 24.87 -29.95
N TYR A 266 -25.10 25.42 -31.16
CA TYR A 266 -25.66 26.75 -31.42
C TYR A 266 -26.14 26.82 -32.87
N LEU A 267 -26.99 27.81 -33.17
CA LEU A 267 -27.37 28.07 -34.55
C LEU A 267 -26.21 28.76 -35.28
N GLU A 268 -25.94 28.32 -36.50
CA GLU A 268 -24.98 29.01 -37.37
C GLU A 268 -25.37 30.48 -37.59
N ASP A 269 -26.68 30.74 -37.70
CA ASP A 269 -27.29 32.07 -37.74
C ASP A 269 -28.31 32.19 -36.59
N ASP A 270 -27.97 32.99 -35.57
CA ASP A 270 -28.77 33.20 -34.37
C ASP A 270 -30.00 34.11 -34.59
N THR A 271 -30.12 34.71 -35.77
CA THR A 271 -31.32 35.47 -36.15
C THR A 271 -32.49 34.56 -36.52
N TYR A 272 -32.24 33.27 -36.75
CA TYR A 272 -33.26 32.31 -37.14
C TYR A 272 -33.91 31.65 -35.92
N THR A 273 -35.24 31.49 -35.97
CA THR A 273 -35.99 30.83 -34.90
C THR A 273 -36.22 29.35 -35.24
N PRO A 274 -35.66 28.39 -34.48
CA PRO A 274 -35.89 26.97 -34.70
C PRO A 274 -37.38 26.63 -34.67
N GLY A 275 -37.81 25.75 -35.57
CA GLY A 275 -39.20 25.31 -35.70
C GLY A 275 -40.07 26.16 -36.64
N ILE A 276 -39.71 27.43 -36.90
CA ILE A 276 -40.48 28.31 -37.81
C ILE A 276 -39.95 28.20 -39.25
N GLN A 277 -38.62 28.15 -39.40
CA GLN A 277 -37.93 28.08 -40.68
C GLN A 277 -36.74 27.10 -40.61
N PRO A 278 -36.17 26.68 -41.75
CA PRO A 278 -34.98 25.85 -41.74
C PRO A 278 -33.81 26.53 -41.02
N VAL A 279 -33.07 25.76 -40.22
CA VAL A 279 -31.92 26.25 -39.44
C VAL A 279 -30.73 25.30 -39.61
N THR A 280 -29.52 25.85 -39.54
CA THR A 280 -28.30 25.05 -39.41
C THR A 280 -27.84 25.08 -37.96
N VAL A 281 -27.69 23.90 -37.37
CA VAL A 281 -27.16 23.72 -36.02
C VAL A 281 -25.70 23.33 -36.13
N VAL A 282 -24.82 24.10 -35.53
CA VAL A 282 -23.41 23.75 -35.32
C VAL A 282 -23.32 22.99 -34.01
N VAL A 283 -22.82 21.76 -34.06
CA VAL A 283 -22.65 20.90 -32.89
C VAL A 283 -21.17 20.74 -32.63
N LYS A 284 -20.74 21.06 -31.41
CA LYS A 284 -19.43 20.76 -30.88
C LYS A 284 -19.54 19.57 -29.93
N ALA A 285 -18.77 18.53 -30.21
CA ALA A 285 -18.83 17.28 -29.47
C ALA A 285 -17.50 16.54 -29.55
N GLU A 286 -17.15 15.75 -28.57
CA GLU A 286 -16.01 14.83 -28.68
C GLU A 286 -16.40 13.56 -29.47
N TYR A 287 -15.39 12.95 -30.09
CA TYR A 287 -15.47 11.63 -30.75
C TYR A 287 -16.41 11.59 -31.97
N ILE A 288 -16.56 12.69 -32.73
CA ILE A 288 -17.37 12.67 -33.94
C ILE A 288 -16.69 11.79 -35.01
N SER A 289 -17.44 10.80 -35.53
CA SER A 289 -17.01 10.00 -36.66
C SER A 289 -17.18 10.76 -37.98
N PRO A 290 -16.28 10.62 -38.97
CA PRO A 290 -16.51 11.12 -40.33
C PRO A 290 -17.78 10.54 -40.98
N ALA A 291 -18.24 9.38 -40.51
CA ALA A 291 -19.47 8.73 -40.97
C ALA A 291 -20.71 9.10 -40.12
N ALA A 292 -20.60 10.06 -39.20
CA ALA A 292 -21.68 10.46 -38.31
C ALA A 292 -22.95 10.87 -39.07
N ARG A 293 -24.08 10.70 -38.40
CA ARG A 293 -25.42 11.12 -38.85
C ARG A 293 -26.10 11.87 -37.72
N ALA A 294 -27.12 12.64 -38.05
CA ALA A 294 -28.00 13.20 -37.05
C ALA A 294 -29.31 12.40 -37.05
N ILE A 295 -29.86 12.13 -35.87
CA ILE A 295 -31.22 11.61 -35.73
C ILE A 295 -32.03 12.76 -35.19
N PHE A 296 -32.99 13.22 -36.00
CA PHE A 296 -33.90 14.30 -35.63
C PHE A 296 -35.31 13.72 -35.51
N SER A 297 -35.85 13.73 -34.30
CA SER A 297 -37.06 12.98 -33.95
C SER A 297 -36.92 11.47 -34.26
N ARG A 298 -37.38 11.00 -35.44
CA ARG A 298 -37.27 9.59 -35.87
C ARG A 298 -36.46 9.41 -37.15
N ASP A 299 -36.09 10.51 -37.81
CA ASP A 299 -35.46 10.48 -39.12
C ASP A 299 -33.95 10.59 -38.97
N THR A 300 -33.23 9.70 -39.65
CA THR A 300 -31.77 9.82 -39.79
C THR A 300 -31.47 10.74 -40.97
N ILE A 301 -30.88 11.89 -40.68
CA ILE A 301 -30.53 12.93 -41.65
C ILE A 301 -29.00 13.05 -41.79
N PRO A 302 -28.50 13.45 -42.98
CA PRO A 302 -27.08 13.67 -43.18
C PRO A 302 -26.57 14.85 -42.34
N VAL A 303 -25.27 14.83 -42.06
CA VAL A 303 -24.54 15.93 -41.41
C VAL A 303 -23.39 16.38 -42.30
N THR A 304 -22.97 17.62 -42.14
CA THR A 304 -21.71 18.12 -42.70
C THR A 304 -20.64 17.94 -41.64
N PHE A 305 -19.78 16.94 -41.80
CA PHE A 305 -18.61 16.74 -40.94
C PHE A 305 -17.58 17.84 -41.21
N ILE A 306 -17.14 18.54 -40.16
CA ILE A 306 -16.07 19.54 -40.24
C ILE A 306 -14.78 18.91 -39.72
N ASP A 307 -14.79 18.44 -38.47
CA ASP A 307 -13.67 17.77 -37.84
C ASP A 307 -14.17 16.85 -36.69
N GLN A 308 -13.23 16.21 -35.99
CA GLN A 308 -13.56 15.28 -34.89
C GLN A 308 -14.24 15.95 -33.69
N ASN A 309 -14.29 17.29 -33.67
CA ASN A 309 -14.89 18.08 -32.62
C ASN A 309 -16.10 18.92 -33.08
N THR A 310 -16.36 19.00 -34.38
CA THR A 310 -17.38 19.88 -34.96
C THR A 310 -18.10 19.24 -36.15
N LEU A 311 -19.43 19.35 -36.16
CA LEU A 311 -20.25 19.06 -37.33
C LEU A 311 -21.39 20.08 -37.47
N GLN A 312 -22.05 20.08 -38.62
CA GLN A 312 -23.27 20.85 -38.84
C GLN A 312 -24.43 19.95 -39.25
N VAL A 313 -25.63 20.31 -38.79
CA VAL A 313 -26.89 19.65 -39.13
C VAL A 313 -27.86 20.69 -39.69
N SER A 314 -28.35 20.47 -40.91
CA SER A 314 -29.40 21.30 -41.50
C SER A 314 -30.76 20.70 -41.17
N LEU A 315 -31.59 21.45 -40.46
CA LEU A 315 -32.92 21.04 -40.03
C LEU A 315 -33.99 21.81 -40.81
N PRO A 316 -35.06 21.15 -41.29
CA PRO A 316 -36.22 21.85 -41.83
C PRO A 316 -37.01 22.56 -40.71
N ALA A 317 -38.06 23.32 -41.06
CA ALA A 317 -39.04 23.76 -40.06
C ALA A 317 -39.70 22.54 -39.40
N PHE A 318 -40.01 22.64 -38.10
CA PHE A 318 -40.53 21.54 -37.29
C PHE A 318 -41.48 22.04 -36.21
N VAL A 319 -42.36 21.17 -35.72
CA VAL A 319 -43.32 21.52 -34.66
C VAL A 319 -42.90 20.86 -33.36
N GLY A 320 -43.02 21.58 -32.24
CA GLY A 320 -42.61 21.10 -30.92
C GLY A 320 -41.11 21.25 -30.65
N ASN A 321 -40.59 20.52 -29.64
CA ASN A 321 -39.17 20.50 -29.28
C ASN A 321 -38.57 19.09 -29.49
N PRO A 322 -38.52 18.59 -30.73
CA PRO A 322 -38.02 17.25 -31.01
C PRO A 322 -36.53 17.11 -30.63
N PRO A 323 -36.10 15.93 -30.13
CA PRO A 323 -34.71 15.68 -29.83
C PRO A 323 -33.87 15.63 -31.11
N LEU A 324 -32.66 16.17 -31.04
CA LEU A 324 -31.60 16.02 -32.02
C LEU A 324 -30.44 15.24 -31.38
N THR A 325 -30.04 14.10 -31.92
CA THR A 325 -28.85 13.36 -31.49
C THR A 325 -27.86 13.18 -32.62
N ILE A 326 -26.59 13.03 -32.30
CA ILE A 326 -25.54 12.66 -33.24
C ILE A 326 -25.26 11.17 -33.08
N TYR A 327 -25.34 10.43 -34.17
CA TYR A 327 -25.13 9.00 -34.22
C TYR A 327 -23.82 8.68 -34.96
N ASN A 328 -22.91 7.99 -34.27
CA ASN A 328 -21.76 7.36 -34.89
C ASN A 328 -22.11 5.92 -35.28
N PRO A 329 -21.99 5.54 -36.57
CA PRO A 329 -22.13 4.14 -36.95
C PRO A 329 -21.01 3.29 -36.36
N PRO A 330 -21.28 1.99 -36.08
CA PRO A 330 -20.28 1.07 -35.57
C PRO A 330 -19.09 0.94 -36.54
N LEU A 331 -17.87 0.86 -36.02
CA LEU A 331 -16.69 0.48 -36.80
C LEU A 331 -16.63 -1.04 -36.96
N VAL A 332 -17.14 -1.78 -35.97
CA VAL A 332 -17.10 -3.24 -35.95
C VAL A 332 -18.35 -3.81 -36.61
N ASN A 333 -18.16 -4.81 -37.47
CA ASN A 333 -19.24 -5.45 -38.24
C ASN A 333 -20.37 -6.07 -37.40
N ASN A 334 -20.13 -6.37 -36.12
CA ASN A 334 -21.14 -6.92 -35.21
C ASN A 334 -22.02 -5.83 -34.55
N GLY A 335 -21.78 -4.54 -34.83
CA GLY A 335 -22.57 -3.43 -34.32
C GLY A 335 -22.42 -3.17 -32.82
N THR A 336 -21.35 -3.65 -32.21
CA THR A 336 -21.17 -3.58 -30.74
C THR A 336 -20.55 -2.27 -30.25
N ASP A 337 -20.04 -1.44 -31.14
CA ASP A 337 -19.46 -0.12 -30.88
C ASP A 337 -20.26 1.01 -31.59
N GLY A 338 -19.83 2.26 -31.44
CA GLY A 338 -20.58 3.43 -31.91
C GLY A 338 -21.75 3.80 -30.99
N GLY A 339 -22.77 4.45 -31.54
CA GLY A 339 -24.00 4.81 -30.83
C GLY A 339 -24.38 6.28 -30.97
N ALA A 340 -25.50 6.64 -30.33
CA ALA A 340 -26.05 7.99 -30.32
C ALA A 340 -25.55 8.78 -29.12
N SER A 341 -25.34 10.08 -29.32
CA SER A 341 -25.11 11.05 -28.25
C SER A 341 -26.35 11.26 -27.39
N ASP A 342 -26.17 12.03 -26.31
CA ASP A 342 -27.30 12.65 -25.61
C ASP A 342 -28.13 13.53 -26.55
N SER A 343 -29.40 13.71 -26.20
CA SER A 343 -30.36 14.52 -26.99
C SER A 343 -30.15 16.01 -26.76
N MET A 344 -30.06 16.76 -27.86
CA MET A 344 -30.06 18.22 -27.88
C MET A 344 -31.46 18.74 -28.19
N PHE A 345 -31.85 19.84 -27.56
CA PHE A 345 -33.15 20.49 -27.75
C PHE A 345 -32.96 21.96 -28.12
N LEU A 346 -33.66 22.40 -29.16
CA LEU A 346 -33.48 23.74 -29.75
C LEU A 346 -34.41 24.80 -29.15
N LEU A 347 -35.44 24.39 -28.41
CA LEU A 347 -36.41 25.30 -27.77
C LEU A 347 -36.26 25.33 -26.25
N SER A 348 -36.54 26.50 -25.66
CA SER A 348 -36.19 26.90 -24.29
C SER A 348 -37.15 26.43 -23.18
N ALA A 349 -37.82 25.28 -23.29
CA ALA A 349 -38.51 24.72 -22.12
C ALA A 349 -37.44 24.45 -21.04
N ARG A 350 -37.43 25.24 -19.95
CA ARG A 350 -36.35 25.19 -18.95
C ARG A 350 -36.42 23.87 -18.19
N LEU A 351 -35.40 23.04 -18.35
CA LEU A 351 -35.19 21.83 -17.54
C LEU A 351 -35.07 22.22 -16.07
N GLN A 352 -35.78 21.50 -15.19
CA GLN A 352 -35.66 21.65 -13.74
C GLN A 352 -34.50 20.79 -13.23
N ASN A 353 -33.66 21.33 -12.34
CA ASN A 353 -32.51 20.59 -11.82
C ASN A 353 -32.92 19.67 -10.68
N VAL A 354 -32.81 18.36 -10.88
CA VAL A 354 -33.04 17.34 -9.87
C VAL A 354 -31.70 16.92 -9.28
N ILE A 355 -31.50 17.13 -7.97
CA ILE A 355 -30.32 16.64 -7.26
C ILE A 355 -30.73 15.47 -6.38
N VAL A 356 -30.08 14.32 -6.56
CA VAL A 356 -30.18 13.14 -5.69
C VAL A 356 -28.89 13.04 -4.89
N LYS A 357 -28.96 13.35 -3.60
CA LYS A 357 -27.79 13.31 -2.71
C LYS A 357 -27.87 12.13 -1.75
N VAL A 358 -26.85 11.29 -1.75
CA VAL A 358 -26.71 10.16 -0.82
C VAL A 358 -26.10 10.64 0.49
N ASN A 359 -26.57 10.11 1.62
CA ASN A 359 -26.01 10.43 2.93
C ASN A 359 -24.57 9.91 3.12
N SER A 360 -23.74 10.70 3.78
CA SER A 360 -22.48 10.22 4.36
C SER A 360 -22.76 9.45 5.67
N ALA A 361 -21.90 8.50 6.00
CA ALA A 361 -22.00 7.66 7.20
C ALA A 361 -20.61 7.15 7.64
N SER A 362 -20.53 6.59 8.84
CA SER A 362 -19.33 5.90 9.32
C SER A 362 -19.65 4.53 9.92
N ARG A 363 -18.65 3.65 9.97
CA ARG A 363 -18.68 2.37 10.69
C ARG A 363 -17.27 1.93 11.07
N LYS A 364 -17.13 0.92 11.91
CA LYS A 364 -15.86 0.26 12.20
C LYS A 364 -15.59 -0.92 11.26
N TYR A 365 -14.34 -1.32 11.16
CA TYR A 365 -13.93 -2.51 10.41
C TYR A 365 -14.69 -3.76 10.87
N GLY A 366 -15.27 -4.50 9.92
CA GLY A 366 -16.11 -5.68 10.19
C GLY A 366 -17.59 -5.39 10.52
N GLU A 367 -17.97 -4.14 10.81
CA GLU A 367 -19.39 -3.78 10.98
C GLU A 367 -20.13 -3.72 9.64
N ARG A 368 -21.46 -3.89 9.69
CA ARG A 368 -22.33 -3.75 8.51
C ARG A 368 -22.31 -2.32 7.97
N ASN A 369 -22.39 -2.18 6.65
CA ASN A 369 -22.58 -0.88 6.02
C ASN A 369 -23.89 -0.21 6.52
N PRO A 370 -23.86 1.07 6.95
CA PRO A 370 -25.05 1.82 7.33
C PRO A 370 -26.04 1.95 6.16
N THR A 371 -27.34 2.00 6.49
CA THR A 371 -28.42 2.16 5.51
C THR A 371 -28.26 3.43 4.68
N TYR A 372 -28.60 3.35 3.40
CA TYR A 372 -28.64 4.50 2.50
C TYR A 372 -29.89 5.35 2.76
N VAL A 373 -29.71 6.66 2.71
CA VAL A 373 -30.77 7.66 2.77
C VAL A 373 -30.47 8.69 1.70
N ASP A 374 -31.42 8.89 0.79
CA ASP A 374 -31.32 9.88 -0.27
C ASP A 374 -32.09 11.13 0.09
N THR A 375 -31.52 12.28 -0.26
CA THR A 375 -32.21 13.58 -0.27
C THR A 375 -32.38 14.00 -1.72
N VAL A 376 -33.63 14.17 -2.15
CA VAL A 376 -33.96 14.61 -3.51
C VAL A 376 -34.53 16.02 -3.49
N THR A 377 -33.97 16.90 -4.33
CA THR A 377 -34.43 18.29 -4.49
C THR A 377 -34.65 18.64 -5.95
N VAL A 378 -35.62 19.51 -6.25
CA VAL A 378 -35.90 20.06 -7.57
C VAL A 378 -35.72 21.58 -7.52
N ASP A 379 -34.80 22.12 -8.32
CA ASP A 379 -34.38 23.54 -8.28
C ASP A 379 -34.05 24.02 -6.84
N GLY A 380 -33.47 23.14 -6.03
CA GLY A 380 -33.10 23.40 -4.64
C GLY A 380 -34.24 23.29 -3.62
N GLN A 381 -35.47 22.97 -4.05
CA GLN A 381 -36.61 22.74 -3.16
C GLN A 381 -36.80 21.25 -2.87
N THR A 382 -37.31 20.90 -1.68
CA THR A 382 -37.67 19.51 -1.38
C THR A 382 -38.82 19.02 -2.28
N LEU A 383 -38.94 17.70 -2.47
CA LEU A 383 -40.06 17.11 -3.22
C LEU A 383 -41.43 17.60 -2.75
N GLN A 384 -41.62 17.73 -1.43
CA GLN A 384 -42.87 18.23 -0.85
C GLN A 384 -43.17 19.69 -1.24
N GLN A 385 -42.14 20.54 -1.30
CA GLN A 385 -42.28 21.94 -1.71
C GLN A 385 -42.51 22.08 -3.22
N ALA A 386 -41.84 21.24 -4.01
CA ALA A 386 -42.02 21.18 -5.46
C ALA A 386 -43.35 20.53 -5.88
N GLY A 387 -44.05 19.85 -4.96
CA GLY A 387 -45.28 19.13 -5.25
C GLY A 387 -45.08 17.91 -6.15
N LEU A 388 -43.88 17.32 -6.12
CA LEU A 388 -43.46 16.21 -6.96
C LEU A 388 -43.15 14.96 -6.11
N THR A 389 -43.23 13.79 -6.73
CA THR A 389 -42.89 12.49 -6.15
C THR A 389 -41.69 11.86 -6.86
N LEU A 390 -41.04 10.87 -6.23
CA LEU A 390 -39.95 10.12 -6.87
C LEU A 390 -40.39 9.46 -8.19
N ALA A 391 -41.61 8.90 -8.22
CA ALA A 391 -42.14 8.24 -9.43
C ALA A 391 -42.36 9.24 -10.59
N GLU A 392 -42.78 10.46 -10.30
CA GLU A 392 -42.91 11.52 -11.32
C GLU A 392 -41.57 11.95 -11.89
N LEU A 393 -40.51 11.81 -11.11
CA LEU A 393 -39.12 12.02 -11.52
C LEU A 393 -38.46 10.75 -12.08
N GLY A 394 -39.18 9.62 -12.19
CA GLY A 394 -38.59 8.33 -12.63
C GLY A 394 -37.45 7.82 -11.72
N LEU A 395 -37.46 8.21 -10.45
CA LEU A 395 -36.48 7.84 -9.42
C LEU A 395 -36.99 6.73 -8.49
N ASP A 396 -37.98 5.96 -8.92
CA ASP A 396 -38.52 4.80 -8.20
C ASP A 396 -37.58 3.58 -8.23
N ASP A 397 -36.55 3.62 -9.07
CA ASP A 397 -35.56 2.56 -9.30
C ASP A 397 -34.16 2.90 -8.77
N ILE A 398 -34.02 3.85 -7.84
CA ILE A 398 -32.71 4.19 -7.26
C ILE A 398 -32.06 2.92 -6.68
N VAL A 399 -30.87 2.60 -7.19
CA VAL A 399 -29.99 1.55 -6.70
C VAL A 399 -28.76 2.19 -6.07
N HIS A 400 -28.38 1.71 -4.88
CA HIS A 400 -27.17 2.15 -4.21
C HIS A 400 -26.00 1.19 -4.43
N THR A 401 -24.82 1.76 -4.63
CA THR A 401 -23.58 1.01 -4.71
C THR A 401 -22.51 1.69 -3.87
N SER A 402 -21.56 0.89 -3.40
CA SER A 402 -20.33 1.39 -2.78
C SER A 402 -19.18 0.47 -3.18
N SER A 403 -17.98 1.04 -3.30
CA SER A 403 -16.76 0.24 -3.40
C SER A 403 -16.42 -0.48 -2.08
N ALA A 404 -17.09 -0.15 -0.98
CA ALA A 404 -16.95 -0.84 0.29
C ALA A 404 -17.85 -2.06 0.43
N THR A 405 -17.25 -3.23 0.69
CA THR A 405 -17.92 -4.42 1.23
C THR A 405 -17.80 -4.44 2.75
N ASN A 406 -18.48 -5.36 3.44
CA ASN A 406 -18.32 -5.53 4.89
C ASN A 406 -16.86 -5.88 5.30
N GLU A 407 -16.05 -6.37 4.36
CA GLU A 407 -14.64 -6.73 4.57
C GLU A 407 -13.65 -5.63 4.17
N SER A 408 -14.14 -4.52 3.62
CA SER A 408 -13.30 -3.39 3.23
C SER A 408 -12.53 -2.84 4.42
N ARG A 409 -11.25 -2.58 4.18
CA ARG A 409 -10.29 -2.04 5.16
C ARG A 409 -10.66 -0.63 5.59
N VAL A 410 -10.02 -0.16 6.65
CA VAL A 410 -10.08 1.24 7.10
C VAL A 410 -9.76 2.18 5.94
N GLY A 411 -10.56 3.23 5.80
CA GLY A 411 -10.48 4.14 4.66
C GLY A 411 -11.79 4.86 4.35
N LEU A 412 -11.79 5.66 3.28
CA LEU A 412 -12.96 6.39 2.79
C LEU A 412 -13.47 5.77 1.49
N PHE A 413 -14.78 5.58 1.38
CA PHE A 413 -15.41 4.94 0.22
C PHE A 413 -16.63 5.71 -0.24
N TYR A 414 -16.86 5.78 -1.55
CA TYR A 414 -18.04 6.43 -2.10
C TYR A 414 -19.32 5.64 -1.77
N ARG A 415 -20.41 6.36 -1.51
CA ARG A 415 -21.79 5.88 -1.39
C ARG A 415 -22.57 6.49 -2.54
N ARG A 416 -22.79 5.72 -3.60
CA ARG A 416 -23.34 6.20 -4.87
C ARG A 416 -24.77 5.72 -5.06
N ALA A 417 -25.60 6.59 -5.62
CA ALA A 417 -26.91 6.24 -6.16
C ALA A 417 -26.85 6.27 -7.68
N THR A 418 -27.56 5.34 -8.31
CA THR A 418 -27.77 5.28 -9.76
C THR A 418 -29.24 4.97 -10.02
N SER A 419 -29.78 5.46 -11.13
CA SER A 419 -31.15 5.17 -11.58
C SER A 419 -31.13 5.09 -13.11
N ASN A 420 -32.03 4.32 -13.69
CA ASN A 420 -32.15 4.25 -15.15
C ASN A 420 -32.76 5.52 -15.76
N VAL A 421 -33.14 6.51 -14.94
CA VAL A 421 -33.59 7.82 -15.41
C VAL A 421 -32.54 8.53 -16.27
N THR A 422 -31.25 8.20 -16.10
CA THR A 422 -30.15 8.71 -16.93
C THR A 422 -29.84 7.84 -18.15
N ASP A 423 -30.49 6.68 -18.31
CA ASP A 423 -30.33 5.82 -19.48
C ASP A 423 -31.29 6.26 -20.60
N LEU A 424 -30.75 7.03 -21.56
CA LEU A 424 -31.52 7.55 -22.68
C LEU A 424 -31.93 6.49 -23.72
N THR A 425 -31.55 5.21 -23.55
CA THR A 425 -32.11 4.13 -24.37
C THR A 425 -33.55 3.79 -23.98
N ILE A 426 -33.99 4.17 -22.78
CA ILE A 426 -35.33 3.91 -22.25
C ILE A 426 -36.30 5.02 -22.66
N PRO A 427 -37.47 4.70 -23.27
CA PRO A 427 -38.42 5.71 -23.74
C PRO A 427 -38.88 6.70 -22.66
N ARG A 428 -39.16 6.21 -21.45
CA ARG A 428 -39.60 7.05 -20.32
C ARG A 428 -38.51 7.99 -19.82
N SER A 429 -37.27 7.51 -19.75
CA SER A 429 -36.12 8.33 -19.34
C SER A 429 -35.86 9.48 -20.31
N ARG A 430 -36.07 9.27 -21.62
CA ARG A 430 -36.01 10.35 -22.62
C ARG A 430 -37.07 11.43 -22.41
N GLU A 431 -38.32 11.03 -22.14
CA GLU A 431 -39.40 11.98 -21.81
C GLU A 431 -39.09 12.80 -20.55
N LEU A 432 -38.42 12.19 -19.56
CA LEU A 432 -38.03 12.87 -18.32
C LEU A 432 -36.82 13.78 -18.54
N ALA A 433 -35.88 13.41 -19.40
CA ALA A 433 -34.74 14.25 -19.79
C ALA A 433 -35.15 15.49 -20.60
N GLU A 434 -36.35 15.51 -21.20
CA GLU A 434 -36.97 16.70 -21.79
C GLU A 434 -37.47 17.72 -20.74
N LEU A 435 -37.57 17.31 -19.47
CA LEU A 435 -38.16 18.10 -18.38
C LEU A 435 -37.19 18.37 -17.22
N TYR A 436 -36.22 17.48 -16.99
CA TYR A 436 -35.36 17.48 -15.82
C TYR A 436 -33.88 17.26 -16.17
N ASN A 437 -33.00 17.90 -15.40
CA ASN A 437 -31.56 17.67 -15.41
C ASN A 437 -31.15 16.97 -14.09
N TYR A 438 -30.69 15.72 -14.16
CA TYR A 438 -30.38 14.91 -12.97
C TYR A 438 -28.91 15.01 -12.58
N ASN A 439 -28.65 15.30 -11.30
CA ASN A 439 -27.33 15.29 -10.70
C ASN A 439 -27.30 14.36 -9.48
N PHE A 440 -26.46 13.34 -9.53
CA PHE A 440 -26.25 12.40 -8.43
C PHE A 440 -25.01 12.82 -7.64
N VAL A 441 -25.20 13.12 -6.36
CA VAL A 441 -24.15 13.54 -5.45
C VAL A 441 -23.85 12.40 -4.48
N ASP A 442 -22.64 11.87 -4.59
CA ASP A 442 -22.16 10.77 -3.74
C ASP A 442 -22.05 11.20 -2.27
N GLY A 443 -22.39 10.27 -1.36
CA GLY A 443 -22.02 10.34 0.04
C GLY A 443 -20.68 9.67 0.30
N ILE A 444 -20.16 9.81 1.52
CA ILE A 444 -18.91 9.16 1.95
C ILE A 444 -19.20 8.15 3.05
N LEU A 445 -18.67 6.93 2.92
CA LEU A 445 -18.57 5.95 3.99
C LEU A 445 -17.15 6.00 4.58
N ALA A 446 -17.03 6.46 5.83
CA ALA A 446 -15.79 6.35 6.59
C ALA A 446 -15.75 5.01 7.33
N ILE A 447 -14.73 4.19 7.06
CA ILE A 447 -14.44 2.96 7.80
C ILE A 447 -13.31 3.24 8.79
N GLU A 448 -13.61 3.15 10.07
CA GLU A 448 -12.70 3.38 11.19
C GLU A 448 -12.13 2.06 11.73
N LYS A 449 -11.02 2.14 12.48
CA LYS A 449 -10.41 0.97 13.11
C LYS A 449 -11.36 0.33 14.13
N MET A 450 -11.35 -1.00 14.21
CA MET A 450 -12.10 -1.74 15.23
C MET A 450 -11.25 -1.89 16.50
N PRO A 451 -11.71 -1.39 17.66
CA PRO A 451 -11.02 -1.64 18.93
C PRO A 451 -11.03 -3.13 19.27
N VAL A 452 -9.83 -3.69 19.49
CA VAL A 452 -9.63 -5.09 19.89
C VAL A 452 -8.70 -5.12 21.09
N THR A 453 -9.07 -5.91 22.10
CA THR A 453 -8.18 -6.29 23.19
C THR A 453 -7.76 -7.74 23.04
N VAL A 454 -6.45 -7.97 22.99
CA VAL A 454 -5.85 -9.31 22.93
C VAL A 454 -5.37 -9.70 24.32
N THR A 455 -5.89 -10.79 24.87
CA THR A 455 -5.49 -11.30 26.20
C THR A 455 -5.09 -12.76 26.10
N PRO A 456 -3.88 -13.17 26.51
CA PRO A 456 -3.53 -14.58 26.63
C PRO A 456 -4.52 -15.30 27.55
N ARG A 457 -4.90 -16.53 27.21
CA ARG A 457 -5.70 -17.37 28.11
C ARG A 457 -4.81 -17.97 29.17
N ASP A 458 -5.31 -18.00 30.40
CA ASP A 458 -4.67 -18.73 31.47
C ASP A 458 -4.44 -20.18 31.06
N THR A 459 -3.21 -20.65 31.28
CA THR A 459 -2.71 -21.92 30.78
C THR A 459 -2.06 -22.68 31.93
N THR A 460 -2.47 -23.93 32.13
CA THR A 460 -1.83 -24.82 33.11
C THR A 460 -0.99 -25.87 32.40
N LEU A 461 0.28 -25.99 32.78
CA LEU A 461 1.20 -27.02 32.30
C LEU A 461 1.74 -27.84 33.47
N VAL A 462 2.09 -29.10 33.19
CA VAL A 462 2.81 -29.93 34.15
C VAL A 462 4.31 -29.69 34.00
N TYR A 463 5.03 -29.60 35.11
CA TYR A 463 6.47 -29.35 35.13
C TYR A 463 7.21 -30.35 34.24
N GLY A 464 8.14 -29.85 33.42
CA GLY A 464 8.87 -30.65 32.45
C GLY A 464 8.25 -30.69 31.04
N LYS A 465 7.00 -30.25 30.84
CA LYS A 465 6.42 -30.05 29.49
C LYS A 465 7.04 -28.84 28.81
N ALA A 466 7.16 -28.87 27.47
CA ALA A 466 7.62 -27.68 26.76
C ALA A 466 6.55 -26.60 26.76
N ILE A 467 7.01 -25.36 26.82
CA ILE A 467 6.20 -24.17 26.67
C ILE A 467 6.39 -23.71 25.23
N LYS A 468 5.33 -23.76 24.43
CA LYS A 468 5.34 -23.45 23.01
C LYS A 468 4.56 -22.17 22.77
N GLY A 469 5.25 -21.10 22.39
CA GLY A 469 4.67 -19.75 22.27
C GLY A 469 3.47 -19.73 21.36
N ARG A 470 3.62 -20.23 20.13
CA ARG A 470 2.53 -20.28 19.13
C ARG A 470 1.33 -21.13 19.54
N GLN A 471 1.50 -22.07 20.47
CA GLN A 471 0.41 -22.92 20.96
C GLN A 471 -0.43 -22.25 22.06
N MET A 472 0.03 -21.12 22.62
CA MET A 472 -0.75 -20.34 23.57
C MET A 472 -2.04 -19.84 22.90
N LYS A 473 -3.10 -19.80 23.71
CA LYS A 473 -4.44 -19.39 23.26
C LYS A 473 -4.71 -17.97 23.72
N PHE A 474 -5.57 -17.27 22.98
CA PHE A 474 -5.93 -15.88 23.25
C PHE A 474 -7.44 -15.70 23.29
N ASN A 475 -7.87 -14.72 24.05
CA ASN A 475 -9.18 -14.11 23.98
C ASN A 475 -9.04 -12.81 23.19
N TYR A 476 -9.94 -12.63 22.23
CA TYR A 476 -10.07 -11.39 21.46
C TYR A 476 -11.38 -10.74 21.83
N THR A 477 -11.32 -9.58 22.48
CA THR A 477 -12.51 -8.84 22.92
C THR A 477 -12.73 -7.64 22.02
N TYR A 478 -13.92 -7.53 21.43
CA TYR A 478 -14.31 -6.42 20.55
C TYR A 478 -15.85 -6.29 20.54
N ASN A 479 -16.35 -5.14 20.10
CA ASN A 479 -17.79 -4.92 20.00
C ASN A 479 -18.37 -5.68 18.79
N THR A 480 -19.30 -6.59 19.05
CA THR A 480 -19.93 -7.42 18.03
C THR A 480 -21.33 -6.92 17.61
N ALA A 481 -21.86 -5.87 18.25
CA ALA A 481 -23.25 -5.46 18.11
C ALA A 481 -23.68 -5.16 16.67
N ASN A 482 -22.78 -4.57 15.86
CA ASN A 482 -23.04 -4.20 14.47
C ASN A 482 -22.33 -5.09 13.45
N ILE A 483 -21.67 -6.16 13.89
CA ILE A 483 -21.06 -7.14 13.01
C ILE A 483 -22.16 -8.08 12.51
N ASP A 484 -22.14 -8.40 11.21
CA ASP A 484 -23.10 -9.36 10.68
C ASP A 484 -22.95 -10.72 11.40
N PRO A 485 -24.01 -11.29 12.01
CA PRO A 485 -23.92 -12.59 12.66
C PRO A 485 -23.42 -13.70 11.72
N ALA A 486 -23.72 -13.63 10.41
CA ALA A 486 -23.20 -14.57 9.43
C ALA A 486 -21.69 -14.44 9.20
N PHE A 487 -21.12 -13.25 9.43
CA PHE A 487 -19.70 -12.94 9.24
C PHE A 487 -18.86 -13.05 10.52
N ASN A 488 -19.49 -13.04 11.70
CA ASN A 488 -18.80 -12.98 12.99
C ASN A 488 -17.75 -14.10 13.18
N THR A 489 -18.07 -15.34 12.81
CA THR A 489 -17.10 -16.46 12.86
C THR A 489 -15.90 -16.22 11.94
N ALA A 490 -16.15 -15.84 10.68
CA ALA A 490 -15.08 -15.59 9.72
C ALA A 490 -14.20 -14.39 10.13
N PHE A 491 -14.80 -13.34 10.69
CA PHE A 491 -14.10 -12.19 11.24
C PHE A 491 -13.16 -12.59 12.39
N ARG A 492 -13.67 -13.35 13.36
CA ARG A 492 -12.89 -13.86 14.49
C ARG A 492 -11.75 -14.75 14.01
N ASP A 493 -12.02 -15.68 13.11
CA ASP A 493 -11.03 -16.63 12.62
C ASP A 493 -9.93 -15.92 11.80
N SER A 494 -10.30 -14.88 11.04
CA SER A 494 -9.36 -14.00 10.34
C SER A 494 -8.46 -13.23 11.31
N LEU A 495 -9.04 -12.65 12.39
CA LEU A 495 -8.30 -11.98 13.46
C LEU A 495 -7.33 -12.94 14.17
N GLU A 496 -7.77 -14.15 14.49
CA GLU A 496 -6.92 -15.17 15.11
C GLU A 496 -5.77 -15.60 14.18
N SER A 497 -6.08 -15.83 12.90
CA SER A 497 -5.10 -16.17 11.88
C SER A 497 -4.06 -15.06 11.70
N LEU A 498 -4.51 -13.78 11.68
CA LEU A 498 -3.65 -12.61 11.56
C LEU A 498 -2.66 -12.50 12.73
N HIS A 499 -3.10 -12.83 13.95
CA HIS A 499 -2.26 -12.82 15.14
C HIS A 499 -1.29 -14.02 15.21
N LYS A 500 -1.75 -15.23 14.90
CA LYS A 500 -0.99 -16.46 15.13
C LYS A 500 -0.01 -16.81 14.01
N THR A 501 -0.32 -16.48 12.75
CA THR A 501 0.53 -16.80 11.61
C THR A 501 1.95 -16.21 11.72
N PRO A 502 2.16 -14.94 12.11
CA PRO A 502 3.50 -14.37 12.29
C PRO A 502 4.15 -14.74 13.62
N MET A 503 3.43 -15.36 14.56
CA MET A 503 3.91 -15.62 15.92
C MET A 503 4.99 -16.72 15.94
N SER A 504 6.08 -16.54 16.67
CA SER A 504 7.09 -17.57 16.89
C SER A 504 6.60 -18.70 17.81
N ASP A 505 7.10 -19.92 17.58
CA ASP A 505 6.90 -21.03 18.54
C ASP A 505 7.80 -20.90 19.78
N LYS A 506 8.81 -20.03 19.71
CA LYS A 506 9.69 -19.67 20.82
C LYS A 506 9.04 -18.59 21.71
N LEU A 507 9.65 -18.32 22.86
CA LEU A 507 9.15 -17.37 23.86
C LEU A 507 10.20 -16.32 24.23
N ILE A 508 9.79 -15.18 24.75
CA ILE A 508 10.67 -14.32 25.54
C ILE A 508 10.58 -14.80 27.00
N LEU A 509 11.72 -14.95 27.67
CA LEU A 509 11.77 -15.27 29.09
C LEU A 509 12.34 -14.09 29.87
N ILE A 510 11.48 -13.47 30.69
CA ILE A 510 11.88 -12.45 31.66
C ILE A 510 11.82 -13.10 33.04
N ASN A 511 12.92 -13.65 33.52
CA ASN A 511 12.89 -14.39 34.78
C ASN A 511 12.70 -13.44 35.98
N SER A 512 11.45 -13.32 36.45
CA SER A 512 11.06 -12.43 37.56
C SER A 512 11.82 -12.71 38.86
N LYS A 513 12.26 -13.96 39.10
CA LYS A 513 13.09 -14.32 40.27
C LYS A 513 14.50 -13.74 40.24
N GLN A 514 14.96 -13.22 39.10
CA GLN A 514 16.30 -12.68 38.92
C GLN A 514 16.37 -11.16 39.02
N ALA A 515 15.25 -10.47 39.26
CA ALA A 515 15.22 -9.02 39.41
C ALA A 515 16.06 -8.60 40.64
N VAL A 516 17.08 -7.77 40.43
CA VAL A 516 18.02 -7.37 41.49
C VAL A 516 17.52 -6.13 42.26
N ASN A 517 16.69 -5.28 41.63
CA ASN A 517 16.26 -3.97 42.14
C ASN A 517 14.73 -3.74 42.08
N GLY A 518 13.91 -4.74 42.36
CA GLY A 518 12.45 -4.63 42.36
C GLY A 518 11.75 -5.98 42.19
N SER A 519 10.42 -6.00 42.27
CA SER A 519 9.60 -7.14 41.87
C SER A 519 8.94 -6.83 40.53
N ILE A 520 8.96 -7.78 39.60
CA ILE A 520 8.14 -7.70 38.39
C ILE A 520 6.73 -8.18 38.71
N ASP A 521 5.72 -7.37 38.42
CA ASP A 521 4.31 -7.71 38.58
C ASP A 521 3.45 -7.42 37.33
N ALA A 522 2.15 -7.61 37.45
CA ALA A 522 1.19 -7.38 36.37
C ALA A 522 1.14 -5.93 35.87
N GLY A 523 1.37 -4.96 36.77
CA GLY A 523 1.38 -3.53 36.49
C GLY A 523 2.52 -3.12 35.55
N ASP A 524 3.63 -3.87 35.56
CA ASP A 524 4.78 -3.60 34.70
C ASP A 524 4.51 -3.87 33.22
N PHE A 525 3.45 -4.62 32.91
CA PHE A 525 3.09 -5.07 31.56
C PHE A 525 1.75 -4.54 31.07
N ILE A 526 1.23 -3.46 31.67
CA ILE A 526 -0.05 -2.86 31.27
C ILE A 526 0.00 -2.47 29.78
N ASN A 527 -0.97 -2.98 29.01
CA ASN A 527 -1.10 -2.74 27.57
C ASN A 527 0.18 -3.08 26.76
N MET A 528 1.02 -3.98 27.26
CA MET A 528 2.30 -4.32 26.64
C MET A 528 2.18 -5.56 25.75
N ALA A 529 2.81 -5.49 24.58
CA ALA A 529 2.99 -6.64 23.69
C ALA A 529 4.46 -6.81 23.31
N PHE A 530 4.80 -7.98 22.77
CA PHE A 530 6.18 -8.40 22.65
C PHE A 530 6.57 -8.79 21.22
N MET A 531 7.75 -8.35 20.83
CA MET A 531 8.35 -8.58 19.52
C MET A 531 9.86 -8.77 19.67
N VAL A 532 10.49 -9.52 18.77
CA VAL A 532 11.94 -9.67 18.71
C VAL A 532 12.47 -9.38 17.31
N THR A 533 13.74 -9.00 17.19
CA THR A 533 14.46 -8.98 15.91
C THR A 533 14.73 -10.41 15.43
N GLY A 534 14.98 -10.57 14.14
CA GLY A 534 15.30 -11.89 13.57
C GLY A 534 16.59 -12.47 14.15
N GLN A 535 17.53 -11.61 14.57
CA GLN A 535 18.77 -12.04 15.19
C GLN A 535 18.58 -12.48 16.64
N ALA A 536 17.79 -11.74 17.43
CA ALA A 536 17.36 -12.19 18.76
C ALA A 536 16.62 -13.54 18.69
N GLU A 537 15.73 -13.72 17.71
CA GLU A 537 15.06 -15.01 17.49
C GLU A 537 16.05 -16.14 17.16
N LYS A 538 17.04 -15.90 16.29
CA LYS A 538 18.07 -16.90 15.95
C LYS A 538 18.91 -17.29 17.17
N ASN A 539 19.24 -16.31 18.00
CA ASN A 539 20.09 -16.48 19.18
C ASN A 539 19.37 -17.04 20.41
N SER A 540 18.09 -17.41 20.26
CA SER A 540 17.29 -18.08 21.28
C SER A 540 18.03 -19.26 21.92
N LYS A 541 17.80 -19.47 23.21
CA LYS A 541 18.39 -20.53 24.02
C LYS A 541 17.41 -21.68 24.22
N GLN A 542 17.98 -22.85 24.46
CA GLN A 542 17.25 -24.06 24.79
C GLN A 542 17.07 -24.16 26.30
N ALA A 543 15.83 -24.27 26.78
CA ALA A 543 15.54 -24.82 28.11
C ALA A 543 15.44 -26.33 27.93
N VAL A 544 16.55 -27.02 28.21
CA VAL A 544 16.54 -28.49 28.33
C VAL A 544 15.85 -28.83 29.65
N ASN A 545 14.57 -29.19 29.58
CA ASN A 545 13.96 -30.04 30.60
C ASN A 545 14.57 -31.43 30.42
N SER A 546 15.77 -31.64 30.95
CA SER A 546 16.44 -32.95 30.89
C SER A 546 15.61 -33.97 31.65
N LYS A 547 14.67 -34.63 30.98
CA LYS A 547 14.36 -36.02 31.27
C LYS A 547 15.59 -36.84 30.89
N GLN A 548 16.61 -36.88 31.74
CA GLN A 548 17.44 -38.08 31.77
C GLN A 548 16.53 -39.17 32.33
N ALA A 549 15.91 -39.93 31.42
CA ALA A 549 15.11 -41.07 31.77
C ALA A 549 16.02 -42.11 32.43
N VAL A 550 15.66 -42.52 33.64
CA VAL A 550 16.15 -43.75 34.30
C VAL A 550 15.71 -45.01 33.52
N ASN A 551 15.20 -44.88 32.28
CA ASN A 551 14.62 -45.99 31.49
C ASN A 551 14.65 -45.80 29.95
N GLY A 552 15.60 -45.05 29.39
CA GLY A 552 15.96 -45.13 27.96
C GLY A 552 14.95 -44.61 26.92
N THR A 553 13.90 -43.87 27.29
CA THR A 553 13.01 -43.19 26.32
C THR A 553 13.23 -41.68 26.34
N THR A 554 13.73 -41.14 25.22
CA THR A 554 13.99 -39.70 25.03
C THR A 554 12.69 -38.98 24.66
N PHE A 555 12.25 -38.02 25.49
CA PHE A 555 11.19 -37.08 25.11
C PHE A 555 11.84 -35.77 24.64
N ASN A 556 11.87 -35.53 23.33
CA ASN A 556 12.44 -34.32 22.73
C ASN A 556 11.45 -33.14 22.72
N ASP A 557 10.73 -32.89 23.80
CA ASP A 557 9.87 -31.71 23.90
C ASP A 557 10.61 -30.59 24.63
N THR A 558 11.10 -29.62 23.86
CA THR A 558 12.03 -28.58 24.30
C THR A 558 11.40 -27.20 24.21
N THR A 559 11.56 -26.39 25.26
CA THR A 559 11.25 -24.97 25.26
C THR A 559 12.41 -24.18 24.69
N PHE A 560 12.17 -23.30 23.71
CA PHE A 560 13.15 -22.33 23.23
C PHE A 560 12.74 -20.93 23.64
N TYR A 561 13.69 -20.16 24.16
CA TYR A 561 13.41 -18.80 24.64
C TYR A 561 14.50 -17.79 24.30
N VAL A 562 14.13 -16.53 24.11
CA VAL A 562 15.02 -15.38 24.08
C VAL A 562 15.07 -14.81 25.50
N PRO A 563 16.21 -14.89 26.22
CA PRO A 563 16.29 -14.36 27.57
C PRO A 563 16.34 -12.83 27.53
N LEU A 564 15.57 -12.18 28.40
CA LEU A 564 15.62 -10.73 28.59
C LEU A 564 15.78 -10.43 30.09
N SER A 565 16.65 -9.48 30.42
CA SER A 565 16.90 -9.12 31.82
C SER A 565 15.70 -8.38 32.40
N PRO A 566 15.27 -8.66 33.64
CA PRO A 566 14.28 -7.85 34.34
C PRO A 566 14.59 -6.34 34.31
N GLU A 567 15.87 -5.98 34.40
CA GLU A 567 16.35 -4.59 34.36
C GLU A 567 15.94 -3.86 33.07
N SER A 568 15.89 -4.57 31.94
CA SER A 568 15.46 -3.99 30.66
C SER A 568 13.99 -3.53 30.67
N ILE A 569 13.15 -4.07 31.56
CA ILE A 569 11.75 -3.63 31.71
C ILE A 569 11.67 -2.30 32.45
N PHE A 570 12.39 -2.17 33.56
CA PHE A 570 12.43 -0.92 34.32
C PHE A 570 13.04 0.21 33.50
N GLU A 571 14.09 -0.06 32.72
CA GLU A 571 14.68 0.91 31.79
C GLU A 571 13.69 1.32 30.70
N TYR A 572 13.00 0.35 30.09
CA TYR A 572 11.98 0.62 29.06
C TYR A 572 10.86 1.53 29.59
N GLN A 573 10.42 1.34 30.83
CA GLN A 573 9.37 2.17 31.45
C GLN A 573 9.83 3.61 31.72
N VAL A 574 11.12 3.82 31.99
CA VAL A 574 11.70 5.15 32.22
C VAL A 574 11.98 5.86 30.90
N ASP A 575 12.60 5.16 29.94
CA ASP A 575 12.93 5.68 28.62
C ASP A 575 12.83 4.56 27.57
N SER A 576 11.64 4.49 26.96
CA SER A 576 11.35 3.47 25.96
C SER A 576 12.09 3.67 24.62
N ALA A 577 12.76 4.81 24.40
CA ALA A 577 13.53 5.06 23.18
C ALA A 577 14.98 4.59 23.29
N ASN A 578 15.53 4.48 24.50
CA ASN A 578 16.94 4.17 24.73
C ASN A 578 17.10 2.88 25.54
N GLY A 579 17.58 1.83 24.88
CA GLY A 579 17.82 0.53 25.50
C GLY A 579 19.27 0.33 25.93
N THR A 580 19.48 -0.39 27.03
CA THR A 580 20.81 -0.87 27.43
C THR A 580 20.90 -2.38 27.24
N LEU A 581 22.04 -2.84 26.70
CA LEU A 581 22.32 -4.26 26.57
C LEU A 581 22.63 -4.88 27.94
N HIS A 582 21.84 -5.86 28.34
CA HIS A 582 22.05 -6.63 29.57
C HIS A 582 22.32 -8.09 29.28
N ASN A 583 23.30 -8.66 29.98
CA ASN A 583 23.53 -10.10 29.99
C ASN A 583 22.51 -10.75 30.92
N SER A 584 21.56 -11.48 30.36
CA SER A 584 20.65 -12.31 31.13
C SER A 584 21.35 -13.60 31.61
N LYS A 585 21.01 -14.10 32.79
CA LYS A 585 21.49 -15.43 33.24
C LYS A 585 20.72 -16.53 32.50
N GLN A 586 21.40 -17.59 32.05
CA GLN A 586 20.71 -18.73 31.41
C GLN A 586 19.73 -19.41 32.38
N ALA A 587 18.64 -19.99 31.84
CA ALA A 587 17.65 -20.74 32.62
C ALA A 587 18.20 -22.04 33.23
N VAL A 588 19.41 -22.50 32.86
CA VAL A 588 20.01 -23.72 33.44
C VAL A 588 21.48 -23.45 33.78
N ASN A 589 21.87 -23.72 35.03
CA ASN A 589 23.25 -23.72 35.55
C ASN A 589 24.04 -22.40 35.60
N SER A 590 23.41 -21.26 35.94
CA SER A 590 24.08 -20.01 36.36
C SER A 590 25.18 -19.45 35.42
N LYS A 591 25.30 -19.95 34.19
CA LYS A 591 26.23 -19.44 33.18
C LYS A 591 25.60 -18.20 32.53
N GLN A 592 26.39 -17.15 32.36
CA GLN A 592 25.97 -15.92 31.69
C GLN A 592 25.58 -16.22 30.23
N ALA A 593 24.53 -15.57 29.71
CA ALA A 593 24.28 -15.58 28.27
C ALA A 593 25.47 -14.92 27.54
N VAL A 594 25.87 -15.49 26.40
CA VAL A 594 27.01 -14.99 25.60
C VAL A 594 26.63 -13.76 24.78
N ASN A 595 25.33 -13.57 24.51
CA ASN A 595 24.80 -12.40 23.81
C ASN A 595 23.87 -11.63 24.76
N SER A 596 24.11 -10.33 24.88
CA SER A 596 23.26 -9.42 25.63
C SER A 596 22.05 -9.03 24.80
N ASN A 597 20.91 -8.77 25.45
CA ASN A 597 19.71 -8.26 24.81
C ASN A 597 19.32 -6.92 25.44
N ALA A 598 18.69 -6.07 24.64
CA ALA A 598 18.13 -4.78 25.06
C ALA A 598 16.63 -4.74 24.72
N ALA A 599 15.90 -3.84 25.38
CA ALA A 599 14.51 -3.55 25.09
C ALA A 599 14.37 -2.09 24.63
N VAL A 600 13.65 -1.88 23.53
CA VAL A 600 13.24 -0.54 23.06
C VAL A 600 11.80 -0.60 22.56
N ASN A 601 11.15 0.55 22.40
CA ASN A 601 9.81 0.63 21.86
C ASN A 601 9.83 0.45 20.33
N SER A 602 9.04 -0.50 19.82
CA SER A 602 8.90 -0.72 18.37
C SER A 602 8.51 0.55 17.62
N LYS A 603 7.60 1.37 18.14
CA LYS A 603 7.20 2.68 17.57
C LYS A 603 8.41 3.59 17.37
N GLN A 604 9.32 3.63 18.34
CA GLN A 604 10.52 4.46 18.25
C GLN A 604 11.53 3.87 17.27
N ALA A 605 11.70 2.54 17.25
CA ALA A 605 12.60 1.85 16.32
C ALA A 605 12.15 1.99 14.85
N VAL A 606 10.85 1.87 14.56
CA VAL A 606 10.31 2.02 13.20
C VAL A 606 10.36 3.46 12.70
N ASN A 607 10.28 4.44 13.62
CA ASN A 607 10.41 5.86 13.32
C ASN A 607 11.88 6.35 13.34
N GLY A 608 12.84 5.45 13.55
CA GLY A 608 14.27 5.74 13.54
C GLY A 608 14.75 6.62 14.71
N ALA A 609 14.02 6.63 15.82
CA ALA A 609 14.31 7.42 17.00
C ALA A 609 14.91 6.58 18.16
N ALA A 610 14.99 5.26 18.02
CA ALA A 610 15.51 4.38 19.06
C ALA A 610 17.04 4.27 19.01
N SER A 611 17.66 4.11 20.18
CA SER A 611 19.09 3.79 20.31
C SER A 611 19.33 2.66 21.30
N VAL A 612 20.41 1.91 21.09
CA VAL A 612 20.89 0.89 22.04
C VAL A 612 22.36 1.17 22.34
N ASN A 613 22.68 1.36 23.63
CA ASN A 613 24.02 1.78 24.08
C ASN A 613 24.56 3.02 23.32
N GLY A 614 23.68 3.96 22.95
CA GLY A 614 24.02 5.16 22.18
C GLY A 614 24.24 4.94 20.68
N VAL A 615 24.07 3.72 20.17
CA VAL A 615 24.06 3.42 18.73
C VAL A 615 22.62 3.51 18.24
N GLY A 616 22.38 4.36 17.23
CA GLY A 616 21.06 4.46 16.61
C GLY A 616 20.67 3.14 15.96
N VAL A 617 19.51 2.60 16.33
CA VAL A 617 18.98 1.36 15.77
C VAL A 617 17.82 1.72 14.83
N VAL A 618 18.13 1.76 13.55
CA VAL A 618 17.17 2.12 12.51
C VAL A 618 16.71 0.88 11.74
N ASN A 619 15.44 0.86 11.37
CA ASN A 619 14.91 -0.13 10.44
C ASN A 619 15.32 0.25 9.00
N SER A 620 16.52 -0.13 8.58
CA SER A 620 17.10 0.33 7.30
C SER A 620 16.62 -0.42 6.05
N LYS A 621 15.63 -1.29 6.19
CA LYS A 621 14.89 -1.84 5.05
C LYS A 621 13.46 -1.38 5.18
N GLN A 622 12.91 -0.82 4.11
CA GLN A 622 11.48 -1.02 3.86
C GLN A 622 11.26 -2.53 3.88
N ALA A 623 10.91 -3.09 5.04
CA ALA A 623 10.62 -4.51 5.20
C ALA A 623 9.20 -4.76 4.70
N VAL A 624 9.05 -4.57 3.38
CA VAL A 624 8.20 -5.39 2.53
C VAL A 624 8.89 -6.76 2.46
N ASN A 625 8.97 -7.47 3.59
CA ASN A 625 9.48 -8.84 3.62
C ASN A 625 8.30 -9.75 3.96
N SER A 626 7.55 -10.08 2.91
CA SER A 626 6.65 -11.23 2.68
C SER A 626 5.75 -11.80 3.79
N LYS A 627 5.69 -11.26 5.02
CA LYS A 627 4.85 -11.80 6.10
C LYS A 627 4.05 -10.80 6.93
N GLN A 628 4.42 -9.51 7.01
CA GLN A 628 3.56 -8.39 7.44
C GLN A 628 4.38 -7.09 7.35
N ALA A 629 3.81 -6.02 6.79
CA ALA A 629 4.49 -4.73 6.72
C ALA A 629 4.49 -4.07 8.10
N VAL A 630 5.67 -3.68 8.59
CA VAL A 630 5.87 -2.94 9.85
C VAL A 630 6.10 -1.47 9.46
N ASN A 631 5.18 -0.57 9.82
CA ASN A 631 5.21 0.85 9.44
C ASN A 631 4.68 1.74 10.58
N SER A 632 4.70 3.06 10.38
CA SER A 632 4.20 4.02 11.38
C SER A 632 2.67 4.01 11.54
N SER A 633 1.88 3.48 10.59
CA SER A 633 0.41 3.40 10.72
C SER A 633 -0.06 2.25 11.62
N SER A 634 0.77 1.22 11.73
CA SER A 634 0.54 0.02 12.56
C SER A 634 1.15 0.13 13.96
N PHE A 635 1.96 1.17 14.23
CA PHE A 635 2.54 1.51 15.54
C PHE A 635 2.40 3.02 15.80
N ASN A 636 1.38 3.42 16.55
CA ASN A 636 1.04 4.82 16.81
C ASN A 636 0.64 5.05 18.28
N ASN A 637 -0.07 6.14 18.58
CA ASN A 637 -0.49 6.46 19.95
C ASN A 637 -1.81 5.80 20.34
N GLU A 638 -2.49 5.15 19.39
CA GLU A 638 -3.80 4.53 19.57
C GLU A 638 -3.73 2.99 19.51
N SER A 639 -2.82 2.44 18.71
CA SER A 639 -2.64 1.01 18.43
C SER A 639 -1.15 0.65 18.50
N ASN A 640 -0.84 -0.46 19.18
CA ASN A 640 0.54 -0.95 19.35
C ASN A 640 1.50 0.09 19.94
N GLU A 641 1.00 0.91 20.87
CA GLU A 641 1.79 1.98 21.49
C GLU A 641 2.97 1.43 22.31
N ASN A 642 2.73 0.39 23.10
CA ASN A 642 3.68 -0.19 24.06
C ASN A 642 4.14 -1.58 23.61
N VAL A 643 4.68 -1.67 22.40
CA VAL A 643 5.31 -2.91 21.94
C VAL A 643 6.78 -2.89 22.33
N LEU A 644 7.18 -3.85 23.15
CA LEU A 644 8.56 -4.07 23.55
C LEU A 644 9.26 -4.90 22.48
N LEU A 645 10.23 -4.27 21.82
CA LEU A 645 11.12 -4.90 20.86
C LEU A 645 12.41 -5.35 21.55
N VAL A 646 12.68 -6.65 21.52
CA VAL A 646 13.95 -7.21 21.98
C VAL A 646 14.98 -7.18 20.85
N ILE A 647 16.11 -6.52 21.11
CA ILE A 647 17.23 -6.37 20.19
C ILE A 647 18.42 -7.14 20.76
N ASP A 648 19.09 -7.94 19.92
CA ASP A 648 20.29 -8.68 20.31
C ASP A 648 21.55 -7.84 20.06
N SER A 649 22.58 -8.02 20.89
CA SER A 649 23.89 -7.38 20.72
C SER A 649 24.48 -7.47 19.30
N THR A 650 24.17 -8.52 18.56
CA THR A 650 24.62 -8.73 17.18
C THR A 650 23.79 -7.96 16.14
N ASP A 651 22.61 -7.44 16.49
CA ASP A 651 21.90 -6.43 15.70
C ASP A 651 22.57 -5.05 15.81
N VAL A 652 23.36 -4.81 16.86
CA VAL A 652 24.01 -3.51 17.14
C VAL A 652 25.49 -3.52 16.76
N PHE A 653 26.17 -4.64 16.94
CA PHE A 653 27.63 -4.76 16.77
C PHE A 653 28.07 -5.90 15.84
N GLY A 654 27.13 -6.62 15.22
CA GLY A 654 27.44 -7.71 14.30
C GLY A 654 27.79 -7.25 12.88
N SER A 655 28.13 -8.19 11.99
CA SER A 655 28.38 -7.91 10.57
C SER A 655 27.13 -7.47 9.78
N LEU A 656 25.98 -7.39 10.46
CA LEU A 656 24.68 -6.92 9.96
C LEU A 656 24.17 -5.72 10.79
N ALA A 657 25.05 -5.04 11.55
CA ALA A 657 24.74 -3.99 12.53
C ALA A 657 24.01 -2.75 11.97
N ASP A 658 23.82 -2.69 10.66
CA ASP A 658 23.36 -1.48 9.97
C ASP A 658 21.84 -1.48 9.69
N SER A 659 21.11 -2.54 10.09
CA SER A 659 19.64 -2.58 9.94
C SER A 659 18.95 -3.59 10.86
N LEU A 660 17.94 -3.14 11.62
CA LEU A 660 17.01 -4.07 12.26
C LEU A 660 16.15 -4.77 11.20
N SER A 661 16.01 -6.10 11.27
CA SER A 661 15.19 -6.85 10.32
C SER A 661 14.65 -8.16 10.91
N GLY A 662 13.71 -8.79 10.18
CA GLY A 662 13.15 -10.09 10.57
C GLY A 662 12.31 -10.04 11.85
N PHE A 663 11.56 -8.95 12.05
CA PHE A 663 10.68 -8.77 13.19
C PHE A 663 9.69 -9.93 13.32
N GLN A 664 9.59 -10.46 14.54
CA GLN A 664 8.76 -11.62 14.84
C GLN A 664 7.94 -11.36 16.10
N ALA A 665 6.63 -11.56 16.03
CA ALA A 665 5.77 -11.54 17.21
C ALA A 665 6.12 -12.74 18.11
N MET A 666 6.31 -12.53 19.41
CA MET A 666 6.74 -13.59 20.32
C MET A 666 6.10 -13.42 21.68
N ASN A 667 5.45 -14.46 22.21
CA ASN A 667 4.86 -14.39 23.55
C ASN A 667 5.95 -14.35 24.62
N MET A 668 5.66 -13.70 25.73
CA MET A 668 6.55 -13.58 26.87
C MET A 668 6.02 -14.42 28.04
N VAL A 669 6.93 -15.01 28.83
CA VAL A 669 6.62 -15.59 30.15
C VAL A 669 7.57 -15.08 31.21
N THR A 670 7.09 -14.93 32.45
CA THR A 670 7.93 -14.45 33.57
C THR A 670 8.64 -15.55 34.37
N GLY A 671 8.40 -16.81 34.01
CA GLY A 671 9.06 -17.97 34.61
C GLY A 671 8.68 -19.30 33.94
N TYR A 672 9.32 -20.38 34.40
CA TYR A 672 9.24 -21.71 33.80
C TYR A 672 9.32 -22.86 34.83
N GLU A 673 9.44 -22.54 36.13
CA GLU A 673 9.46 -23.52 37.21
C GLU A 673 8.06 -23.73 37.79
N VAL A 674 7.89 -24.67 38.73
CA VAL A 674 6.62 -24.80 39.47
C VAL A 674 6.26 -23.47 40.13
N GLY A 675 5.04 -22.99 39.87
CA GLY A 675 4.56 -21.68 40.31
C GLY A 675 3.54 -21.08 39.35
N SER A 676 3.12 -19.85 39.64
CA SER A 676 2.27 -19.05 38.76
C SER A 676 3.09 -17.92 38.16
N TRP A 677 2.98 -17.74 36.85
CA TRP A 677 3.77 -16.79 36.07
C TRP A 677 2.86 -15.99 35.16
N LEU A 678 3.34 -14.85 34.66
CA LEU A 678 2.59 -14.04 33.72
C LEU A 678 2.88 -14.49 32.29
N ILE A 679 1.87 -14.35 31.43
CA ILE A 679 1.96 -14.49 29.98
C ILE A 679 1.69 -13.12 29.36
N GLY A 680 2.66 -12.64 28.57
CA GLY A 680 2.51 -11.47 27.72
C GLY A 680 2.23 -11.88 26.27
N PRO A 681 1.28 -11.22 25.57
CA PRO A 681 0.98 -11.54 24.18
C PRO A 681 2.07 -11.02 23.23
N GLY A 682 2.41 -11.81 22.23
CA GLY A 682 3.08 -11.31 21.04
C GLY A 682 2.23 -10.23 20.37
N VAL A 683 2.87 -9.32 19.67
CA VAL A 683 2.17 -8.22 18.98
C VAL A 683 1.28 -8.73 17.83
N LEU A 684 0.06 -8.18 17.75
CA LEU A 684 -0.81 -8.22 16.58
C LEU A 684 -0.57 -6.97 15.73
N ILE A 685 -0.25 -7.13 14.45
CA ILE A 685 0.02 -6.01 13.53
C ILE A 685 -1.12 -5.91 12.52
N SER A 686 -1.82 -4.78 12.51
CA SER A 686 -2.89 -4.51 11.57
C SER A 686 -3.21 -3.03 11.46
N ASP A 687 -3.50 -2.58 10.23
CA ASP A 687 -4.02 -1.23 9.98
C ASP A 687 -5.55 -1.14 10.19
N ASN A 688 -6.23 -2.28 10.43
CA ASN A 688 -7.69 -2.32 10.59
C ASN A 688 -8.17 -2.29 12.04
N PHE A 689 -7.26 -2.42 13.01
CA PHE A 689 -7.59 -2.56 14.43
C PHE A 689 -6.88 -1.52 15.28
N ASP A 690 -7.58 -1.00 16.28
CA ASP A 690 -6.99 -0.29 17.42
C ASP A 690 -6.73 -1.31 18.51
N ILE A 691 -5.46 -1.67 18.70
CA ILE A 691 -5.10 -2.87 19.43
C ILE A 691 -4.58 -2.51 20.81
N SER A 692 -5.17 -3.14 21.81
CA SER A 692 -4.75 -3.12 23.20
C SER A 692 -4.46 -4.54 23.70
N TYR A 693 -3.69 -4.65 24.79
CA TYR A 693 -3.19 -5.91 25.30
C TYR A 693 -3.51 -6.10 26.79
N GLY A 694 -3.92 -7.32 27.12
CA GLY A 694 -3.98 -7.80 28.50
C GLY A 694 -2.91 -8.87 28.74
N ILE A 695 -2.80 -9.29 30.00
CA ILE A 695 -1.92 -10.36 30.46
C ILE A 695 -2.73 -11.60 30.83
N GLY A 696 -2.12 -12.78 30.72
CA GLY A 696 -2.68 -14.04 31.25
C GLY A 696 -1.74 -14.68 32.25
N HIS A 697 -2.12 -15.85 32.79
CA HIS A 697 -1.31 -16.61 33.74
C HIS A 697 -0.86 -17.96 33.18
N LEU A 698 0.38 -18.32 33.48
CA LEU A 698 0.95 -19.65 33.25
C LEU A 698 1.16 -20.32 34.60
N ASP A 699 0.33 -21.32 34.89
CA ASP A 699 0.47 -22.14 36.10
C ASP A 699 1.23 -23.41 35.76
N ILE A 700 2.38 -23.62 36.40
CA ILE A 700 3.17 -24.83 36.26
C ILE A 700 3.01 -25.65 37.53
N VAL A 701 2.35 -26.80 37.40
CA VAL A 701 2.11 -27.72 38.52
C VAL A 701 3.19 -28.80 38.59
N PRO A 702 3.51 -29.34 39.78
CA PRO A 702 4.47 -30.44 39.91
C PRO A 702 4.09 -31.66 39.05
N GLU A 703 5.10 -32.34 38.50
CA GLU A 703 4.95 -33.68 37.92
C GLU A 703 5.20 -34.76 38.97
N THR A 704 4.51 -35.89 38.87
CA THR A 704 4.73 -37.02 39.78
C THR A 704 5.95 -37.83 39.33
N LEU A 705 6.99 -37.87 40.17
CA LEU A 705 8.12 -38.78 39.99
C LEU A 705 7.86 -40.09 40.73
N VAL A 706 7.67 -41.19 40.00
CA VAL A 706 7.56 -42.54 40.58
C VAL A 706 8.95 -43.19 40.58
N VAL A 707 9.53 -43.35 41.76
CA VAL A 707 10.76 -44.13 41.96
C VAL A 707 10.36 -45.52 42.41
N LYS A 708 10.64 -46.53 41.59
CA LYS A 708 10.49 -47.94 41.96
C LYS A 708 11.87 -48.53 42.16
N VAL A 709 12.17 -48.94 43.39
CA VAL A 709 13.37 -49.72 43.68
C VAL A 709 13.16 -51.13 43.13
N VAL A 710 14.17 -51.71 42.49
CA VAL A 710 14.11 -53.11 42.04
C VAL A 710 14.43 -53.99 43.24
N ASP A 711 13.49 -54.85 43.63
CA ASP A 711 13.76 -55.86 44.64
C ASP A 711 14.86 -56.79 44.13
N THR A 712 15.98 -56.87 44.84
CA THR A 712 17.03 -57.84 44.60
C THR A 712 17.06 -58.85 45.74
N THR A 713 17.21 -60.12 45.41
CA THR A 713 17.32 -61.21 46.40
C THR A 713 18.70 -61.84 46.30
N ALA A 714 19.39 -62.01 47.42
CA ALA A 714 20.62 -62.80 47.51
C ALA A 714 20.43 -63.97 48.47
N ALA A 715 21.03 -65.11 48.16
CA ALA A 715 21.03 -66.27 49.05
C ALA A 715 22.03 -66.06 50.21
N CYS A 716 21.82 -66.78 51.32
CA CYS A 716 22.71 -66.71 52.48
C CYS A 716 24.12 -67.19 52.12
N GLY A 717 25.08 -66.26 52.03
CA GLY A 717 26.49 -66.54 51.72
C GLY A 717 26.98 -66.00 50.37
N ASP A 718 26.09 -65.49 49.52
CA ASP A 718 26.48 -64.86 48.25
C ASP A 718 26.85 -63.38 48.44
N ASN A 719 27.59 -62.84 47.45
CA ASN A 719 27.91 -61.41 47.40
C ASN A 719 26.63 -60.58 47.34
N GLN A 720 26.60 -59.47 48.08
CA GLN A 720 25.47 -58.54 47.99
C GLN A 720 25.29 -58.05 46.54
N PRO A 721 24.05 -57.93 46.05
CA PRO A 721 23.76 -57.29 44.77
C PRO A 721 24.34 -55.87 44.78
N VAL A 722 24.95 -55.45 43.67
CA VAL A 722 25.44 -54.08 43.53
C VAL A 722 24.22 -53.16 43.30
N TYR A 723 24.05 -52.17 44.18
CA TYR A 723 22.94 -51.21 44.20
C TYR A 723 23.08 -50.09 43.17
#